data_AF-A0A7S1B7Q4-F1
#
_entry.id   AF-A0A7S1B7Q4-F1
#
_cell.length_a   1.000
_cell.length_b   1.000
_cell.length_c   1.000
_cell.angle_alpha   90.00
_cell.angle_beta   90.00
_cell.angle_gamma   90.00
#
_symmetry.space_group_name_H-M   'P 1'
#
loop_
_entity.id
_entity.type
_entity.pdbx_description
1 polymer ?
#
loop_
_entity_poly.entity_id
_entity_poly.type
_entity_poly.pdbx_seq_one_letter_code
_entity_poly.pdbx_strand_id
1 'polypeptide(L)'
;MTILGRSASPVSVATTAALLLSAPSAARAAFADHPLAGSCTYDSAWSSDRSCLELRGASWTAAATEKRCAAEDGGILTARGCPVPDVPAGWCVNETDDGKEGSAMALSPAADCARSAMVCESFMAGTWEASADCAAPAEEKGTIDVVVESFDAPNFLWESFAMDEDRTGDMQAMQEKYEYDFSGYENEDGTTYNMMNYFGSTAGSGMEIVDGTMVLTANITVSDDEGGDGARRGMWDTVSAGARGTFPDLRTCDGLLFEVKATGERYDNFMVDFGYAKLPDRVFGFGYRAHLPVPRTEAVASTVRSASSFVSVTVPFRDFTLDWDWNTGAAVTSCAEDPQYCPDEAALQDLETITLSAMGATNGVVRLHVRSIQGTGCDAVAVESTVGDAKEEAMQDRWTCGSGSARAEEDEVVIESFTTPVLDWTTQNDPVMGGQSYSTVAMMEDEGYALFTGEVKDVPFLGVPGFIQMESRAGFYPDVSCCDALKLTLMTTEEYAGYRVSFGTKRAKTGFFAQGFKADFDAPRGEYGEVIVPFDRFSVEWDEATGDQIVTCAEDPTVCPDRETLVNMQTLVLWGEGVGGAVGLHVKSISAVGCSSASSSPTVRGDISSASKGTATMMVMIVGIIALSSTWSTLY
;
A
#
# COMPACT_ATOMS: atom_id res chain seq x y z
N MET A 1 -64.51 -40.79 -45.24
CA MET A 1 -65.55 -40.92 -44.21
C MET A 1 -64.84 -40.93 -42.86
N THR A 2 -64.77 -39.74 -42.25
CA THR A 2 -64.78 -39.38 -40.82
C THR A 2 -63.95 -40.14 -39.75
N ILE A 3 -63.43 -39.32 -38.81
CA ILE A 3 -62.98 -39.53 -37.41
C ILE A 3 -61.65 -40.30 -37.20
N LEU A 4 -60.66 -39.95 -36.37
CA LEU A 4 -60.44 -39.12 -35.14
C LEU A 4 -58.98 -38.57 -35.24
N GLY A 5 -58.51 -37.46 -34.69
CA GLY A 5 -58.83 -36.69 -33.49
C GLY A 5 -57.52 -36.43 -32.72
N ARG A 6 -56.98 -35.21 -32.78
CA ARG A 6 -56.06 -34.66 -31.76
C ARG A 6 -56.22 -33.14 -31.72
N SER A 7 -56.73 -32.66 -30.59
CA SER A 7 -57.05 -31.26 -30.28
C SER A 7 -55.80 -30.49 -29.90
N ALA A 8 -55.71 -29.25 -30.39
CA ALA A 8 -54.75 -28.25 -30.01
C ALA A 8 -55.29 -27.33 -28.89
N SER A 9 -54.33 -26.71 -28.18
CA SER A 9 -54.38 -25.53 -27.28
C SER A 9 -54.00 -25.85 -25.83
N PRO A 10 -53.47 -24.87 -25.06
CA PRO A 10 -52.71 -23.67 -25.43
C PRO A 10 -51.44 -23.50 -24.56
N VAL A 11 -50.46 -22.71 -25.00
CA VAL A 11 -49.47 -22.11 -24.08
C VAL A 11 -49.46 -20.61 -24.31
N SER A 12 -49.93 -19.92 -23.28
CA SER A 12 -49.91 -18.49 -23.10
C SER A 12 -48.47 -18.04 -22.82
N VAL A 13 -47.92 -17.14 -23.62
CA VAL A 13 -46.66 -16.45 -23.33
C VAL A 13 -47.02 -15.14 -22.66
N ALA A 14 -46.84 -15.09 -21.33
CA ALA A 14 -46.89 -13.86 -20.58
C ALA A 14 -45.48 -13.27 -20.51
N THR A 15 -45.23 -12.26 -21.34
CA THR A 15 -44.06 -11.40 -21.26
C THR A 15 -44.29 -10.43 -20.12
N THR A 16 -43.54 -10.56 -19.02
CA THR A 16 -43.48 -9.53 -17.97
C THR A 16 -42.14 -8.85 -18.05
N ALA A 17 -42.16 -7.60 -18.53
CA ALA A 17 -41.05 -6.68 -18.45
C ALA A 17 -40.85 -6.23 -17.00
N ALA A 18 -39.61 -6.28 -16.52
CA ALA A 18 -39.14 -5.49 -15.39
C ALA A 18 -37.84 -4.82 -15.83
N LEU A 19 -37.96 -3.64 -16.43
CA LEU A 19 -36.86 -2.69 -16.57
C LEU A 19 -36.55 -2.18 -15.16
N LEU A 20 -35.42 -2.57 -14.59
CA LEU A 20 -34.82 -1.86 -13.47
C LEU A 20 -34.17 -0.59 -14.05
N LEU A 21 -34.91 0.52 -14.02
CA LEU A 21 -34.35 1.85 -14.18
C LEU A 21 -33.47 2.14 -12.95
N SER A 22 -32.16 2.12 -13.15
CA SER A 22 -31.24 2.85 -12.29
C SER A 22 -31.62 4.33 -12.35
N ALA A 23 -32.18 4.88 -11.27
CA ALA A 23 -32.34 6.32 -11.15
C ALA A 23 -30.94 6.94 -11.02
N PRO A 24 -30.56 7.90 -11.89
CA PRO A 24 -29.39 8.72 -11.61
C PRO A 24 -29.66 9.52 -10.33
N SER A 25 -28.64 9.69 -9.50
CA SER A 25 -28.61 10.71 -8.43
C SER A 25 -29.30 11.98 -8.94
N ALA A 26 -30.43 12.34 -8.33
CA ALA A 26 -31.21 13.48 -8.78
C ALA A 26 -30.35 14.74 -8.56
N ALA A 27 -29.79 15.28 -9.65
CA ALA A 27 -29.23 16.62 -9.66
C ALA A 27 -30.26 17.57 -9.03
N ARG A 28 -29.85 18.35 -8.03
CA ARG A 28 -30.72 19.33 -7.37
C ARG A 28 -31.29 20.26 -8.44
N ALA A 29 -32.62 20.33 -8.58
CA ALA A 29 -33.26 21.14 -9.61
C ALA A 29 -32.89 22.64 -9.43
N ALA A 30 -32.59 23.32 -10.53
CA ALA A 30 -32.25 24.74 -10.50
C ALA A 30 -33.47 25.57 -10.06
N PHE A 31 -33.23 26.72 -9.43
CA PHE A 31 -34.25 27.64 -8.92
C PHE A 31 -35.32 27.95 -9.97
N ALA A 32 -34.90 28.22 -11.21
CA ALA A 32 -35.81 28.53 -12.32
C ALA A 32 -36.77 27.39 -12.69
N ASP A 33 -36.42 26.14 -12.38
CA ASP A 33 -37.22 24.95 -12.68
C ASP A 33 -38.34 24.73 -11.65
N HIS A 34 -38.28 25.40 -10.51
CA HIS A 34 -39.35 25.37 -9.53
C HIS A 34 -40.56 26.23 -9.98
N PRO A 35 -41.80 25.78 -9.72
CA PRO A 35 -42.99 26.50 -10.14
C PRO A 35 -43.06 27.87 -9.46
N LEU A 36 -43.32 28.91 -10.24
CA LEU A 36 -43.48 30.27 -9.75
C LEU A 36 -44.77 30.39 -8.93
N ALA A 37 -44.64 30.75 -7.66
CA ALA A 37 -45.76 31.05 -6.77
C ALA A 37 -46.14 32.54 -6.78
N GLY A 38 -45.17 33.41 -7.06
CA GLY A 38 -45.37 34.85 -7.23
C GLY A 38 -44.04 35.61 -7.25
N SER A 39 -44.10 36.92 -7.45
CA SER A 39 -42.95 37.81 -7.26
C SER A 39 -43.32 39.02 -6.40
N CYS A 40 -42.36 39.51 -5.63
CA CYS A 40 -42.48 40.71 -4.84
C CYS A 40 -41.58 41.81 -5.41
N THR A 41 -42.15 42.96 -5.74
CA THR A 41 -41.36 44.16 -6.09
C THR A 41 -41.35 45.13 -4.91
N TYR A 42 -40.19 45.62 -4.52
CA TYR A 42 -40.03 46.43 -3.29
C TYR A 42 -38.97 47.51 -3.44
N ASP A 43 -39.00 48.48 -2.54
CA ASP A 43 -38.04 49.58 -2.49
C ASP A 43 -36.82 49.11 -1.68
N SER A 44 -35.65 48.98 -2.34
CA SER A 44 -34.43 48.51 -1.69
C SER A 44 -33.67 49.66 -1.04
N ALA A 45 -33.11 49.43 0.14
CA ALA A 45 -32.24 50.40 0.81
C ALA A 45 -30.90 50.62 0.06
N TRP A 46 -30.58 49.75 -0.90
CA TRP A 46 -29.28 49.69 -1.56
C TRP A 46 -29.31 50.11 -3.03
N SER A 47 -30.50 50.25 -3.63
CA SER A 47 -30.66 50.68 -5.02
C SER A 47 -31.72 51.77 -5.15
N SER A 48 -31.50 52.72 -6.05
CA SER A 48 -32.51 53.72 -6.41
C SER A 48 -33.67 53.14 -7.23
N ASP A 49 -33.48 51.95 -7.79
CA ASP A 49 -34.50 51.21 -8.54
C ASP A 49 -35.21 50.19 -7.66
N ARG A 50 -36.47 49.87 -7.99
CA ARG A 50 -37.24 48.82 -7.31
C ARG A 50 -36.59 47.46 -7.55
N SER A 51 -36.31 46.75 -6.47
CA SER A 51 -35.81 45.38 -6.50
C SER A 51 -36.96 44.39 -6.69
N CYS A 52 -36.64 43.20 -7.17
CA CYS A 52 -37.61 42.13 -7.40
C CYS A 52 -37.10 40.80 -6.86
N LEU A 53 -37.99 40.08 -6.16
CA LEU A 53 -37.76 38.77 -5.57
C LEU A 53 -38.80 37.79 -6.11
N GLU A 54 -38.38 36.66 -6.67
CA GLU A 54 -39.28 35.57 -7.05
C GLU A 54 -39.45 34.58 -5.91
N LEU A 55 -40.66 34.06 -5.73
CA LEU A 55 -41.01 33.02 -4.78
C LEU A 55 -41.36 31.77 -5.59
N ARG A 56 -40.55 30.72 -5.47
CA ARG A 56 -40.66 29.50 -6.27
C ARG A 56 -40.68 28.25 -5.41
N GLY A 57 -41.50 27.28 -5.80
CA GLY A 57 -41.67 26.01 -5.09
C GLY A 57 -43.14 25.70 -4.82
N ALA A 58 -43.46 24.40 -4.75
CA ALA A 58 -44.84 23.93 -4.58
C ALA A 58 -45.40 24.18 -3.17
N SER A 59 -44.54 24.47 -2.19
CA SER A 59 -44.91 24.70 -0.79
C SER A 59 -45.45 26.11 -0.52
N TRP A 60 -45.24 27.05 -1.44
CA TRP A 60 -45.73 28.42 -1.29
C TRP A 60 -47.25 28.48 -1.40
N THR A 61 -47.91 28.99 -0.35
CA THR A 61 -49.34 29.30 -0.36
C THR A 61 -49.59 30.78 -0.66
N ALA A 62 -50.78 31.15 -1.13
CA ALA A 62 -51.14 32.55 -1.37
C ALA A 62 -50.97 33.44 -0.11
N ALA A 63 -51.29 32.91 1.07
CA ALA A 63 -51.10 33.63 2.33
C ALA A 63 -49.61 33.77 2.70
N ALA A 64 -48.79 32.76 2.41
CA ALA A 64 -47.35 32.81 2.66
C ALA A 64 -46.65 33.79 1.72
N THR A 65 -47.01 33.82 0.43
CA THR A 65 -46.44 34.76 -0.54
C THR A 65 -46.83 36.20 -0.25
N GLU A 66 -48.09 36.47 0.14
CA GLU A 66 -48.53 37.79 0.60
C GLU A 66 -47.77 38.24 1.86
N LYS A 67 -47.65 37.35 2.85
CA LYS A 67 -46.92 37.64 4.09
C LYS A 67 -45.44 37.94 3.82
N ARG A 68 -44.78 37.14 2.99
CA ARG A 68 -43.36 37.32 2.67
C ARG A 68 -43.12 38.62 1.92
N CYS A 69 -43.98 38.96 0.96
CA CYS A 69 -43.86 40.21 0.21
C CYS A 69 -44.14 41.45 1.07
N ALA A 70 -45.09 41.36 2.01
CA ALA A 70 -45.39 42.45 2.94
C ALA A 70 -44.26 42.73 3.94
N ALA A 71 -43.27 41.84 4.06
CA ALA A 71 -42.08 42.08 4.88
C ALA A 71 -41.09 43.05 4.24
N GLU A 72 -41.20 43.29 2.93
CA GLU A 72 -40.36 44.24 2.20
C GLU A 72 -40.97 45.64 2.19
N ASP A 73 -40.11 46.67 2.24
CA ASP A 73 -40.59 48.06 2.23
C ASP A 73 -41.25 48.40 0.88
N GLY A 74 -42.48 48.91 0.95
CA GLY A 74 -43.29 49.18 -0.24
C GLY A 74 -43.58 47.94 -1.10
N GLY A 75 -43.54 46.72 -0.54
CA GLY A 75 -43.72 45.46 -1.27
C GLY A 75 -45.05 45.34 -2.02
N ILE A 76 -44.98 45.01 -3.31
CA ILE A 76 -46.14 44.75 -4.19
C ILE A 76 -46.01 43.35 -4.77
N LEU A 77 -46.93 42.47 -4.38
CA LEU A 77 -47.02 41.09 -4.87
C LEU A 77 -47.65 41.04 -6.27
N THR A 78 -47.05 40.28 -7.18
CA THR A 78 -47.59 40.03 -8.51
C THR A 78 -47.53 38.54 -8.86
N ALA A 79 -48.44 38.09 -9.73
CA ALA A 79 -48.46 36.71 -10.21
C ALA A 79 -47.48 36.47 -11.39
N ARG A 80 -46.73 37.50 -11.83
CA ARG A 80 -45.75 37.39 -12.92
C ARG A 80 -44.35 37.24 -12.32
N GLY A 81 -43.45 36.61 -13.07
CA GLY A 81 -42.03 36.56 -12.68
C GLY A 81 -41.40 37.95 -12.66
N CYS A 82 -40.25 38.05 -12.02
CA CYS A 82 -39.41 39.23 -12.07
C CYS A 82 -38.93 39.48 -13.50
N PRO A 83 -38.74 40.75 -13.90
CA PRO A 83 -38.05 41.05 -15.14
C PRO A 83 -36.62 40.49 -15.06
N VAL A 84 -36.30 39.53 -15.91
CA VAL A 84 -34.94 38.99 -16.01
C VAL A 84 -34.12 39.96 -16.88
N PRO A 85 -32.91 40.36 -16.46
CA PRO A 85 -32.01 41.19 -17.27
C PRO A 85 -31.73 40.56 -18.64
N ASP A 86 -31.41 41.39 -19.65
CA ASP A 86 -31.09 40.93 -21.00
C ASP A 86 -29.88 39.96 -21.03
N VAL A 87 -28.95 40.14 -20.08
CA VAL A 87 -27.84 39.22 -19.82
C VAL A 87 -27.81 38.91 -18.32
N PRO A 88 -28.52 37.85 -17.87
CA PRO A 88 -28.53 37.48 -16.47
C PRO A 88 -27.16 36.92 -16.07
N ALA A 89 -26.62 37.34 -14.93
CA ALA A 89 -25.45 36.72 -14.33
C ALA A 89 -25.82 35.41 -13.61
N GLY A 90 -27.03 35.32 -13.07
CA GLY A 90 -27.49 34.18 -12.29
C GLY A 90 -28.57 34.57 -11.30
N TRP A 91 -28.90 33.65 -10.40
CA TRP A 91 -29.83 33.85 -9.30
C TRP A 91 -29.11 33.80 -7.97
N CYS A 92 -29.46 34.71 -7.08
CA CYS A 92 -29.14 34.56 -5.67
C CYS A 92 -30.34 33.95 -4.95
N VAL A 93 -30.17 32.75 -4.38
CA VAL A 93 -31.28 31.91 -3.92
C VAL A 93 -31.18 31.66 -2.43
N ASN A 94 -32.28 31.90 -1.72
CA ASN A 94 -32.44 31.55 -0.32
C ASN A 94 -33.48 30.42 -0.19
N GLU A 95 -33.13 29.40 0.59
CA GLU A 95 -34.07 28.35 0.99
C GLU A 95 -34.87 28.83 2.21
N THR A 96 -36.18 28.62 2.20
CA THR A 96 -37.10 28.97 3.27
C THR A 96 -38.01 27.79 3.60
N ASP A 97 -38.67 27.83 4.74
CA ASP A 97 -39.64 26.79 5.14
C ASP A 97 -40.80 26.64 4.11
N ASP A 98 -41.13 27.73 3.40
CA ASP A 98 -42.24 27.79 2.43
C ASP A 98 -41.79 27.51 0.98
N GLY A 99 -40.49 27.29 0.74
CA GLY A 99 -39.92 27.06 -0.60
C GLY A 99 -38.67 27.91 -0.83
N LYS A 100 -38.34 28.18 -2.10
CA LYS A 100 -37.19 29.02 -2.46
C LYS A 100 -37.61 30.45 -2.75
N GLU A 101 -36.79 31.41 -2.37
CA GLU A 101 -36.87 32.77 -2.86
C GLU A 101 -35.58 33.14 -3.60
N GLY A 102 -35.68 33.95 -4.66
CA GLY A 102 -34.51 34.27 -5.46
C GLY A 102 -34.60 35.58 -6.20
N SER A 103 -33.48 36.29 -6.26
CA SER A 103 -33.32 37.53 -7.01
C SER A 103 -32.38 37.34 -8.19
N ALA A 104 -32.81 37.79 -9.37
CA ALA A 104 -31.98 37.74 -10.57
C ALA A 104 -30.89 38.81 -10.48
N MET A 105 -29.65 38.39 -10.74
CA MET A 105 -28.49 39.27 -10.78
C MET A 105 -28.14 39.58 -12.24
N ALA A 106 -27.80 40.82 -12.56
CA ALA A 106 -27.50 41.28 -13.92
C ALA A 106 -25.99 41.42 -14.12
N LEU A 107 -25.50 41.03 -15.31
CA LEU A 107 -24.15 41.44 -15.72
C LEU A 107 -24.14 42.94 -16.06
N SER A 108 -23.14 43.64 -15.55
CA SER A 108 -22.92 45.05 -15.85
C SER A 108 -21.43 45.38 -15.83
N PRO A 109 -20.99 46.54 -16.36
CA PRO A 109 -19.60 46.99 -16.23
C PRO A 109 -19.11 47.09 -14.79
N ALA A 110 -20.03 47.16 -13.82
CA ALA A 110 -19.74 47.22 -12.39
C ALA A 110 -19.84 45.86 -11.68
N ALA A 111 -20.45 44.83 -12.29
CA ALA A 111 -20.69 43.52 -11.68
C ALA A 111 -20.54 42.40 -12.73
N ASP A 112 -19.43 41.69 -12.65
CA ASP A 112 -19.18 40.45 -13.41
C ASP A 112 -19.72 39.22 -12.65
N CYS A 113 -19.55 38.02 -13.22
CA CYS A 113 -20.02 36.77 -12.61
C CYS A 113 -19.47 36.55 -11.20
N ALA A 114 -18.16 36.75 -11.01
CA ALA A 114 -17.48 36.54 -9.73
C ALA A 114 -17.95 37.55 -8.67
N ARG A 115 -18.11 38.81 -9.06
CA ARG A 115 -18.62 39.85 -8.17
C ARG A 115 -20.10 39.65 -7.84
N SER A 116 -20.89 39.13 -8.79
CA SER A 116 -22.30 38.80 -8.57
C SER A 116 -22.46 37.63 -7.59
N ALA A 117 -21.64 36.59 -7.73
CA ALA A 117 -21.57 35.46 -6.79
C ALA A 117 -21.17 35.93 -5.39
N MET A 118 -20.10 36.72 -5.28
CA MET A 118 -19.65 37.28 -4.00
C MET A 118 -20.71 38.17 -3.34
N VAL A 119 -21.44 38.98 -4.10
CA VAL A 119 -22.56 39.77 -3.56
C VAL A 119 -23.66 38.87 -3.03
N CYS A 120 -24.01 37.80 -3.75
CA CYS A 120 -25.01 36.84 -3.31
C CYS A 120 -24.61 36.18 -1.99
N GLU A 121 -23.43 35.60 -1.94
CA GLU A 121 -22.98 34.77 -0.81
C GLU A 121 -22.65 35.61 0.42
N SER A 122 -21.96 36.74 0.21
CA SER A 122 -21.43 37.54 1.33
C SER A 122 -22.38 38.61 1.84
N PHE A 123 -23.24 39.16 0.97
CA PHE A 123 -24.10 40.29 1.34
C PHE A 123 -25.59 39.91 1.42
N MET A 124 -26.04 39.02 0.54
CA MET A 124 -27.43 38.53 0.55
C MET A 124 -27.59 37.22 1.32
N ALA A 125 -26.48 36.63 1.78
CA ALA A 125 -26.41 35.35 2.49
C ALA A 125 -27.11 34.21 1.74
N GLY A 126 -27.12 34.27 0.41
CA GLY A 126 -27.77 33.29 -0.44
C GLY A 126 -26.82 32.35 -1.15
N THR A 127 -27.38 31.30 -1.73
CA THR A 127 -26.68 30.35 -2.59
C THR A 127 -26.67 30.88 -4.02
N TRP A 128 -25.50 30.98 -4.63
CA TRP A 128 -25.34 31.44 -6.00
C TRP A 128 -25.70 30.32 -7.01
N GLU A 129 -26.62 30.61 -7.93
CA GLU A 129 -26.95 29.75 -9.06
C GLU A 129 -26.64 30.49 -10.38
N ALA A 130 -25.51 30.16 -11.01
CA ALA A 130 -25.03 30.86 -12.20
C ALA A 130 -25.96 30.69 -13.42
N SER A 131 -26.08 31.73 -14.24
CA SER A 131 -26.68 31.61 -15.58
C SER A 131 -25.74 30.87 -16.54
N ALA A 132 -26.21 30.47 -17.72
CA ALA A 132 -25.36 29.82 -18.72
C ALA A 132 -24.11 30.66 -19.11
N ASP A 133 -24.20 31.99 -19.07
CA ASP A 133 -23.09 32.90 -19.40
C ASP A 133 -22.08 33.07 -18.25
N CYS A 134 -22.47 32.71 -17.02
CA CYS A 134 -21.63 32.75 -15.82
C CYS A 134 -21.35 31.37 -15.23
N ALA A 135 -21.95 30.33 -15.77
CA ALA A 135 -21.62 28.96 -15.47
C ALA A 135 -20.19 28.77 -15.97
N ALA A 136 -19.27 28.44 -15.06
CA ALA A 136 -18.03 27.84 -15.49
C ALA A 136 -18.41 26.66 -16.42
N PRO A 137 -17.73 26.44 -17.55
CA PRO A 137 -17.85 25.17 -18.22
C PRO A 137 -17.67 24.10 -17.15
N ALA A 138 -18.58 23.13 -17.06
CA ALA A 138 -18.44 22.04 -16.12
C ALA A 138 -16.98 21.59 -16.20
N GLU A 139 -16.22 21.79 -15.12
CA GLU A 139 -14.84 21.34 -15.10
C GLU A 139 -14.94 19.82 -15.32
N GLU A 140 -14.60 19.35 -16.50
CA GLU A 140 -13.91 18.07 -16.61
C GLU A 140 -12.65 18.29 -15.79
N LYS A 141 -12.75 18.09 -14.47
CA LYS A 141 -11.61 17.79 -13.64
C LYS A 141 -10.93 16.66 -14.39
N GLY A 142 -9.77 16.96 -14.98
CA GLY A 142 -8.93 15.91 -15.54
C GLY A 142 -8.72 14.94 -14.40
N THR A 143 -9.25 13.73 -14.52
CA THR A 143 -8.98 12.68 -13.58
C THR A 143 -7.80 11.89 -14.11
N ILE A 144 -6.93 11.47 -13.22
CA ILE A 144 -5.81 10.59 -13.51
C ILE A 144 -5.94 9.34 -12.66
N ASP A 145 -5.35 8.25 -13.15
CA ASP A 145 -5.13 7.06 -12.34
C ASP A 145 -3.71 7.12 -11.76
N VAL A 146 -3.60 6.93 -10.45
CA VAL A 146 -2.33 6.90 -9.72
C VAL A 146 -1.94 5.44 -9.54
N VAL A 147 -0.77 5.05 -10.07
CA VAL A 147 -0.29 3.67 -9.92
C VAL A 147 0.05 3.41 -8.47
N VAL A 148 -0.68 2.48 -7.85
CA VAL A 148 -0.44 2.02 -6.48
C VAL A 148 0.51 0.83 -6.52
N GLU A 149 0.25 -0.16 -7.37
CA GLU A 149 1.13 -1.31 -7.56
C GLU A 149 1.06 -1.82 -9.01
N SER A 150 2.21 -2.20 -9.56
CA SER A 150 2.33 -2.88 -10.85
C SER A 150 3.15 -4.16 -10.66
N PHE A 151 2.54 -5.32 -10.89
CA PHE A 151 3.22 -6.60 -10.69
C PHE A 151 4.24 -6.93 -11.78
N ASP A 152 4.32 -6.15 -12.86
CA ASP A 152 5.42 -6.18 -13.84
C ASP A 152 6.77 -5.77 -13.22
N ALA A 153 6.73 -4.87 -12.22
CA ALA A 153 7.86 -4.40 -11.45
C ALA A 153 7.37 -4.02 -10.04
N PRO A 154 7.13 -5.01 -9.15
CA PRO A 154 6.45 -4.78 -7.88
C PRO A 154 7.27 -3.83 -7.01
N ASN A 155 6.62 -2.76 -6.53
CA ASN A 155 7.23 -1.78 -5.65
C ASN A 155 7.14 -2.19 -4.18
N PHE A 156 6.16 -3.02 -3.84
CA PHE A 156 5.95 -3.50 -2.48
C PHE A 156 6.26 -4.99 -2.35
N LEU A 157 6.75 -5.39 -1.18
CA LEU A 157 6.83 -6.80 -0.83
C LEU A 157 5.41 -7.31 -0.50
N TRP A 158 4.93 -8.23 -1.33
CA TRP A 158 3.70 -8.97 -1.07
C TRP A 158 4.02 -10.27 -0.36
N GLU A 159 3.29 -10.57 0.69
CA GLU A 159 3.44 -11.80 1.46
C GLU A 159 2.07 -12.43 1.70
N SER A 160 1.98 -13.76 1.60
CA SER A 160 0.80 -14.48 2.06
C SER A 160 0.89 -14.85 3.53
N PHE A 161 -0.20 -14.63 4.27
CA PHE A 161 -0.33 -15.16 5.63
C PHE A 161 -0.58 -16.68 5.62
N ALA A 162 -1.10 -17.22 4.52
CA ALA A 162 -1.23 -18.66 4.30
C ALA A 162 0.10 -19.22 3.79
N MET A 163 0.64 -20.18 4.55
CA MET A 163 1.97 -20.75 4.40
C MET A 163 2.11 -21.62 3.14
N ASP A 164 3.30 -21.57 2.54
CA ASP A 164 3.78 -22.47 1.47
C ASP A 164 3.59 -23.96 1.84
N GLU A 165 3.33 -24.85 0.87
CA GLU A 165 3.04 -26.28 1.12
C GLU A 165 4.19 -26.99 1.86
N ASP A 166 5.44 -26.58 1.66
CA ASP A 166 6.62 -27.14 2.34
C ASP A 166 6.62 -26.85 3.85
N ARG A 167 5.85 -25.86 4.31
CA ARG A 167 5.84 -25.36 5.70
C ARG A 167 4.93 -26.16 6.65
N THR A 168 3.96 -26.94 6.16
CA THR A 168 3.13 -27.80 7.04
C THR A 168 3.91 -29.00 7.56
N GLY A 169 4.82 -29.57 6.75
CA GLY A 169 5.75 -30.62 7.21
C GLY A 169 6.74 -30.11 8.26
N ASP A 170 7.22 -28.88 8.09
CA ASP A 170 8.17 -28.25 9.02
C ASP A 170 7.55 -27.87 10.37
N MET A 171 6.25 -27.55 10.40
CA MET A 171 5.51 -27.30 11.64
C MET A 171 5.32 -28.56 12.50
N GLN A 172 5.06 -29.69 11.86
CA GLN A 172 5.03 -30.98 12.55
C GLN A 172 6.42 -31.34 13.11
N ALA A 173 7.47 -31.01 12.36
CA ALA A 173 8.85 -31.12 12.84
C ALA A 173 9.16 -30.12 13.99
N MET A 174 8.58 -28.92 14.02
CA MET A 174 8.68 -27.97 15.13
C MET A 174 7.95 -28.45 16.39
N GLN A 175 6.75 -29.01 16.25
CA GLN A 175 6.01 -29.64 17.36
C GLN A 175 6.83 -30.78 17.99
N GLU A 176 7.47 -31.61 17.15
CA GLU A 176 8.35 -32.69 17.60
C GLU A 176 9.69 -32.18 18.19
N LYS A 177 10.26 -31.10 17.62
CA LYS A 177 11.57 -30.54 18.04
C LYS A 177 11.49 -29.76 19.35
N TYR A 178 10.38 -29.05 19.60
CA TYR A 178 10.24 -28.14 20.75
C TYR A 178 9.22 -28.61 21.79
N GLU A 179 8.60 -29.81 21.65
CA GLU A 179 7.51 -30.30 22.52
C GLU A 179 6.40 -29.25 22.75
N TYR A 180 6.13 -28.40 21.75
CA TYR A 180 5.24 -27.25 21.88
C TYR A 180 3.80 -27.64 21.51
N ASP A 181 2.84 -27.32 22.38
CA ASP A 181 1.42 -27.64 22.18
C ASP A 181 0.68 -26.52 21.45
N PHE A 182 0.51 -26.67 20.14
CA PHE A 182 -0.29 -25.75 19.30
C PHE A 182 -1.82 -25.89 19.48
N SER A 183 -2.29 -26.72 20.42
CA SER A 183 -3.72 -27.00 20.66
C SER A 183 -4.38 -26.20 21.80
N GLY A 184 -3.63 -25.29 22.45
CA GLY A 184 -4.00 -24.78 23.76
C GLY A 184 -4.23 -23.27 23.83
N TYR A 185 -5.38 -22.79 23.38
CA TYR A 185 -6.02 -21.66 24.04
C TYR A 185 -7.47 -22.03 24.31
N GLU A 186 -7.96 -21.91 25.54
CA GLU A 186 -9.40 -21.87 25.80
C GLU A 186 -9.78 -20.40 25.96
N ASN A 187 -10.71 -19.92 25.13
CA ASN A 187 -11.35 -18.63 25.36
C ASN A 187 -12.15 -18.65 26.67
N GLU A 188 -12.49 -17.46 27.18
CA GLU A 188 -13.39 -17.31 28.33
C GLU A 188 -14.78 -17.96 28.11
N ASP A 189 -15.15 -18.25 26.86
CA ASP A 189 -16.36 -18.97 26.47
C ASP A 189 -16.19 -20.50 26.35
N GLY A 190 -15.00 -21.03 26.65
CA GLY A 190 -14.67 -22.46 26.63
C GLY A 190 -14.30 -23.02 25.25
N THR A 191 -14.03 -22.17 24.25
CA THR A 191 -13.62 -22.62 22.92
C THR A 191 -12.11 -22.83 22.82
N THR A 192 -11.68 -24.00 22.35
CA THR A 192 -10.27 -24.35 22.13
C THR A 192 -9.76 -23.93 20.75
N TYR A 193 -8.64 -23.20 20.67
CA TYR A 193 -7.95 -22.88 19.43
C TYR A 193 -7.03 -24.02 19.01
N ASN A 194 -7.17 -24.50 17.77
CA ASN A 194 -6.23 -25.46 17.19
C ASN A 194 -5.68 -24.92 15.87
N MET A 195 -4.46 -24.40 15.92
CA MET A 195 -3.76 -23.83 14.78
C MET A 195 -3.52 -24.86 13.67
N MET A 196 -3.37 -26.13 14.03
CA MET A 196 -3.16 -27.22 13.06
C MET A 196 -4.40 -27.44 12.17
N ASN A 197 -5.60 -27.18 12.69
CA ASN A 197 -6.83 -27.29 11.90
C ASN A 197 -6.91 -26.18 10.83
N TYR A 198 -6.42 -24.98 11.12
CA TYR A 198 -6.34 -23.86 10.16
C TYR A 198 -5.35 -24.15 9.01
N PHE A 199 -4.17 -24.69 9.34
CA PHE A 199 -3.20 -25.06 8.30
C PHE A 199 -3.67 -26.25 7.47
N GLY A 200 -4.38 -27.20 8.08
CA GLY A 200 -5.03 -28.30 7.37
C GLY A 200 -6.13 -27.80 6.42
N SER A 201 -6.96 -26.83 6.85
CA SER A 201 -8.07 -26.31 6.04
C SER A 201 -7.61 -25.54 4.81
N THR A 202 -6.42 -24.94 4.84
CA THR A 202 -5.88 -24.07 3.79
C THR A 202 -4.79 -24.73 2.92
N ALA A 203 -4.54 -26.03 3.09
CA ALA A 203 -3.51 -26.76 2.36
C ALA A 203 -3.66 -26.62 0.82
N GLY A 204 -2.55 -26.32 0.13
CA GLY A 204 -2.53 -26.03 -1.31
C GLY A 204 -2.94 -24.60 -1.68
N SER A 205 -3.07 -23.71 -0.68
CA SER A 205 -3.18 -22.26 -0.88
C SER A 205 -1.80 -21.61 -0.86
N GLY A 206 -1.66 -20.43 -1.45
CA GLY A 206 -0.40 -19.70 -1.47
C GLY A 206 -0.47 -18.44 -2.34
N MET A 207 0.64 -17.72 -2.42
CA MET A 207 0.78 -16.57 -3.30
C MET A 207 2.14 -16.60 -4.00
N GLU A 208 2.12 -16.26 -5.29
CA GLU A 208 3.32 -16.08 -6.10
C GLU A 208 3.16 -14.88 -7.03
N ILE A 209 4.28 -14.27 -7.43
CA ILE A 209 4.32 -13.26 -8.50
C ILE A 209 5.09 -13.88 -9.67
N VAL A 210 4.39 -14.10 -10.79
CA VAL A 210 4.95 -14.75 -11.99
C VAL A 210 4.49 -13.98 -13.22
N ASP A 211 5.43 -13.69 -14.13
CA ASP A 211 5.18 -13.03 -15.41
C ASP A 211 4.33 -11.74 -15.29
N GLY A 212 4.68 -10.87 -14.35
CA GLY A 212 4.01 -9.59 -14.17
C GLY A 212 2.64 -9.67 -13.49
N THR A 213 2.32 -10.80 -12.86
CA THR A 213 1.00 -11.07 -12.26
C THR A 213 1.16 -11.69 -10.88
N MET A 214 0.54 -11.11 -9.87
CA MET A 214 0.34 -11.78 -8.57
C MET A 214 -0.80 -12.78 -8.68
N VAL A 215 -0.56 -14.02 -8.25
CA VAL A 215 -1.53 -15.10 -8.23
C VAL A 215 -1.77 -15.52 -6.78
N LEU A 216 -2.93 -15.15 -6.24
CA LEU A 216 -3.42 -15.65 -4.95
C LEU A 216 -4.21 -16.93 -5.19
N THR A 217 -3.65 -18.07 -4.76
CA THR A 217 -4.29 -19.39 -4.84
C THR A 217 -4.94 -19.72 -3.50
N ALA A 218 -6.24 -20.03 -3.52
CA ALA A 218 -6.98 -20.45 -2.34
C ALA A 218 -7.63 -21.82 -2.56
N ASN A 219 -7.44 -22.70 -1.58
CA ASN A 219 -8.05 -24.03 -1.50
C ASN A 219 -8.48 -24.26 -0.05
N ILE A 220 -9.66 -23.75 0.30
CA ILE A 220 -10.14 -23.64 1.66
C ILE A 220 -11.21 -24.72 1.90
N THR A 221 -10.87 -25.71 2.70
CA THR A 221 -11.75 -26.82 3.08
C THR A 221 -12.28 -26.63 4.49
N VAL A 222 -13.60 -26.66 4.66
CA VAL A 222 -14.21 -26.56 6.00
C VAL A 222 -14.40 -27.97 6.54
N SER A 223 -13.89 -28.26 7.73
CA SER A 223 -14.11 -29.54 8.40
C SER A 223 -15.56 -29.62 8.90
N ASP A 224 -16.33 -30.55 8.32
CA ASP A 224 -17.65 -30.96 8.82
C ASP A 224 -17.49 -31.75 10.14
N ASP A 225 -17.11 -31.12 11.24
CA ASP A 225 -17.27 -31.75 12.55
C ASP A 225 -18.75 -31.66 12.96
N GLU A 226 -19.44 -32.78 12.70
CA GLU A 226 -20.78 -33.09 13.18
C GLU A 226 -20.83 -33.03 14.72
N GLY A 227 -21.67 -32.15 15.28
CA GLY A 227 -22.23 -32.36 16.62
C GLY A 227 -21.94 -31.27 17.65
N GLY A 228 -22.45 -30.07 17.42
CA GLY A 228 -22.62 -29.08 18.49
C GLY A 228 -23.07 -27.75 17.91
N ASP A 229 -24.19 -27.21 18.40
CA ASP A 229 -24.66 -25.86 18.08
C ASP A 229 -23.60 -24.84 18.53
N GLY A 230 -22.56 -24.60 17.71
CA GLY A 230 -21.46 -23.73 18.13
C GLY A 230 -20.14 -23.79 17.35
N ALA A 231 -19.96 -24.65 16.34
CA ALA A 231 -18.79 -24.57 15.46
C ALA A 231 -18.89 -23.33 14.55
N ARG A 232 -18.50 -22.18 15.09
CA ARG A 232 -18.55 -20.88 14.41
C ARG A 232 -17.46 -20.82 13.33
N ARG A 233 -17.91 -20.84 12.07
CA ARG A 233 -17.18 -20.35 10.89
C ARG A 233 -16.54 -19.01 11.24
N GLY A 234 -15.23 -18.87 11.12
CA GLY A 234 -14.49 -17.65 11.45
C GLY A 234 -13.27 -17.46 10.55
N MET A 235 -12.38 -16.48 10.84
CA MET A 235 -11.13 -16.14 10.09
C MET A 235 -10.33 -17.35 9.56
N TRP A 236 -10.51 -18.50 10.20
CA TRP A 236 -9.93 -19.80 9.90
C TRP A 236 -10.19 -20.33 8.47
N ASP A 237 -11.12 -19.72 7.73
CA ASP A 237 -11.37 -20.02 6.32
C ASP A 237 -10.91 -18.87 5.42
N THR A 238 -9.73 -18.28 5.69
CA THR A 238 -9.21 -17.14 4.91
C THR A 238 -7.79 -17.40 4.43
N VAL A 239 -7.56 -17.08 3.16
CA VAL A 239 -6.23 -17.00 2.54
C VAL A 239 -6.03 -15.56 2.09
N SER A 240 -4.97 -14.92 2.57
CA SER A 240 -4.68 -13.52 2.25
C SER A 240 -3.26 -13.33 1.75
N ALA A 241 -3.09 -12.34 0.88
CA ALA A 241 -1.81 -11.77 0.51
C ALA A 241 -1.88 -10.26 0.74
N GLY A 242 -0.89 -9.72 1.44
CA GLY A 242 -0.84 -8.30 1.75
C GLY A 242 0.53 -7.71 1.52
N ALA A 243 0.52 -6.41 1.26
CA ALA A 243 1.70 -5.57 1.19
C ALA A 243 1.62 -4.48 2.25
N ARG A 244 2.79 -4.06 2.74
CA ARG A 244 2.94 -2.96 3.70
C ARG A 244 3.93 -1.95 3.14
N GLY A 245 3.72 -0.67 3.42
CA GLY A 245 4.63 0.39 2.98
C GLY A 245 3.95 1.74 2.97
N THR A 246 4.61 2.71 2.37
CA THR A 246 4.02 4.03 2.11
C THR A 246 3.43 4.02 0.71
N PHE A 247 2.11 3.86 0.63
CA PHE A 247 1.40 3.89 -0.65
C PHE A 247 1.14 5.34 -1.08
N PRO A 248 0.88 5.60 -2.37
CA PRO A 248 0.57 6.95 -2.84
C PRO A 248 -0.65 7.57 -2.13
N ASP A 249 -0.68 8.91 -2.00
CA ASP A 249 -1.82 9.64 -1.47
C ASP A 249 -3.05 9.47 -2.39
N LEU A 250 -4.12 8.87 -1.85
CA LEU A 250 -5.35 8.58 -2.59
C LEU A 250 -6.54 9.45 -2.17
N ARG A 251 -6.33 10.51 -1.37
CA ARG A 251 -7.43 11.36 -0.86
C ARG A 251 -8.30 11.98 -1.94
N THR A 252 -7.71 12.25 -3.10
CA THR A 252 -8.39 12.89 -4.23
C THR A 252 -9.00 11.88 -5.20
N CYS A 253 -8.82 10.58 -4.97
CA CYS A 253 -9.30 9.50 -5.82
C CYS A 253 -10.71 9.03 -5.42
N ASP A 254 -11.46 8.52 -6.39
CA ASP A 254 -12.81 7.98 -6.19
C ASP A 254 -12.81 6.54 -5.63
N GLY A 255 -11.71 5.81 -5.81
CA GLY A 255 -11.56 4.44 -5.34
C GLY A 255 -10.32 3.74 -5.89
N LEU A 256 -10.31 2.42 -5.75
CA LEU A 256 -9.24 1.54 -6.25
C LEU A 256 -9.67 0.83 -7.53
N LEU A 257 -8.81 0.85 -8.53
CA LEU A 257 -8.94 0.17 -9.81
C LEU A 257 -7.98 -1.02 -9.87
N PHE A 258 -8.51 -2.19 -10.20
CA PHE A 258 -7.77 -3.44 -10.27
C PHE A 258 -7.83 -4.03 -11.68
N GLU A 259 -6.70 -4.46 -12.23
CA GLU A 259 -6.68 -5.34 -13.41
C GLU A 259 -6.59 -6.80 -12.96
N VAL A 260 -7.72 -7.52 -13.02
CA VAL A 260 -7.87 -8.85 -12.40
C VAL A 260 -8.47 -9.90 -13.31
N LYS A 261 -8.27 -11.17 -12.98
CA LYS A 261 -9.08 -12.29 -13.47
C LYS A 261 -9.15 -13.40 -12.41
N ALA A 262 -10.27 -14.12 -12.38
CA ALA A 262 -10.42 -15.33 -11.58
C ALA A 262 -10.33 -16.59 -12.44
N THR A 263 -9.69 -17.64 -11.93
CA THR A 263 -9.63 -18.96 -12.56
C THR A 263 -9.86 -20.06 -11.53
N GLY A 264 -10.22 -21.27 -11.99
CA GLY A 264 -10.55 -22.39 -11.11
C GLY A 264 -12.06 -22.49 -10.86
N GLU A 265 -12.42 -22.88 -9.64
CA GLU A 265 -13.81 -23.12 -9.25
C GLU A 265 -14.63 -21.83 -9.11
N ARG A 266 -15.97 -21.97 -9.03
CA ARG A 266 -16.84 -20.82 -8.75
C ARG A 266 -16.50 -20.22 -7.40
N TYR A 267 -16.15 -18.94 -7.40
CA TYR A 267 -15.87 -18.22 -6.17
C TYR A 267 -16.12 -16.73 -6.33
N ASP A 268 -16.87 -16.18 -5.39
CA ASP A 268 -17.35 -14.80 -5.43
C ASP A 268 -16.92 -14.03 -4.16
N ASN A 269 -16.11 -14.60 -3.25
CA ASN A 269 -15.77 -14.00 -1.95
C ASN A 269 -14.33 -13.47 -1.88
N PHE A 270 -13.88 -12.77 -2.92
CA PHE A 270 -12.64 -12.00 -2.85
C PHE A 270 -12.89 -10.67 -2.15
N MET A 271 -12.00 -10.30 -1.24
CA MET A 271 -12.06 -9.09 -0.44
C MET A 271 -10.78 -8.27 -0.64
N VAL A 272 -10.91 -6.95 -0.47
CA VAL A 272 -9.79 -6.03 -0.37
C VAL A 272 -9.89 -5.26 0.96
N ASP A 273 -8.76 -5.11 1.62
CA ASP A 273 -8.59 -4.36 2.86
C ASP A 273 -7.47 -3.33 2.72
N PHE A 274 -7.60 -2.20 3.41
CA PHE A 274 -6.47 -1.28 3.59
C PHE A 274 -6.47 -0.59 4.96
N GLY A 275 -5.27 -0.20 5.38
CA GLY A 275 -5.02 0.53 6.62
C GLY A 275 -5.07 -0.33 7.89
N TYR A 276 -4.89 0.32 9.04
CA TYR A 276 -4.87 -0.31 10.37
C TYR A 276 -5.93 0.23 11.34
N ALA A 277 -6.83 1.09 10.86
CA ALA A 277 -7.95 1.56 11.67
C ALA A 277 -8.72 0.37 12.23
N LYS A 278 -9.27 0.51 13.43
CA LYS A 278 -9.99 -0.58 14.10
C LYS A 278 -10.99 -0.02 15.11
N LEU A 279 -12.13 -0.69 15.24
CA LEU A 279 -13.13 -0.37 16.25
C LEU A 279 -12.64 -0.75 17.67
N PRO A 280 -12.80 0.13 18.69
CA PRO A 280 -12.25 -0.08 20.02
C PRO A 280 -12.70 -1.36 20.74
N ASP A 281 -13.90 -1.84 20.44
CA ASP A 281 -14.53 -3.01 21.03
C ASP A 281 -14.17 -4.33 20.33
N ARG A 282 -13.52 -4.26 19.17
CA ARG A 282 -13.10 -5.43 18.41
C ARG A 282 -11.74 -5.92 18.91
N VAL A 283 -11.52 -7.23 18.94
CA VAL A 283 -10.19 -7.83 19.21
C VAL A 283 -9.39 -7.99 17.91
N PHE A 284 -10.09 -8.26 16.80
CA PHE A 284 -9.55 -8.42 15.45
C PHE A 284 -10.39 -7.63 14.44
N GLY A 285 -9.95 -7.51 13.19
CA GLY A 285 -10.62 -6.70 12.16
C GLY A 285 -9.99 -5.33 12.03
N PHE A 286 -8.82 -5.30 11.40
CA PHE A 286 -8.10 -4.06 11.08
C PHE A 286 -8.38 -3.65 9.65
N GLY A 287 -8.42 -2.35 9.43
CA GLY A 287 -8.57 -1.75 8.12
C GLY A 287 -10.01 -1.68 7.64
N TYR A 288 -10.17 -0.89 6.59
CA TYR A 288 -11.41 -0.74 5.87
C TYR A 288 -11.53 -1.87 4.84
N ARG A 289 -12.66 -2.58 4.83
CA ARG A 289 -12.90 -3.74 3.97
C ARG A 289 -13.95 -3.45 2.92
N ALA A 290 -13.73 -3.95 1.70
CA ALA A 290 -14.73 -4.02 0.65
C ALA A 290 -14.67 -5.36 -0.10
N HIS A 291 -15.78 -5.66 -0.79
CA HIS A 291 -15.84 -6.77 -1.74
C HIS A 291 -15.09 -6.42 -3.02
N LEU A 292 -14.32 -7.37 -3.56
CA LEU A 292 -13.68 -7.25 -4.87
C LEU A 292 -14.47 -8.06 -5.91
N PRO A 293 -15.29 -7.41 -6.75
CA PRO A 293 -16.15 -8.12 -7.69
C PRO A 293 -15.35 -8.55 -8.92
N VAL A 294 -14.92 -9.81 -8.98
CA VAL A 294 -14.13 -10.35 -10.10
C VAL A 294 -15.04 -11.03 -11.13
N PRO A 295 -15.23 -10.46 -12.34
CA PRO A 295 -16.03 -11.08 -13.38
C PRO A 295 -15.42 -12.38 -13.89
N ARG A 296 -16.26 -13.34 -14.28
CA ARG A 296 -15.80 -14.55 -14.96
C ARG A 296 -15.38 -14.27 -16.38
N THR A 297 -14.26 -14.85 -16.80
CA THR A 297 -14.00 -15.09 -18.21
C THR A 297 -14.69 -16.40 -18.61
N GLU A 298 -15.87 -16.33 -19.23
CA GLU A 298 -16.48 -17.53 -19.83
C GLU A 298 -15.58 -18.04 -20.96
N ALA A 299 -15.18 -19.31 -20.90
CA ALA A 299 -14.54 -19.98 -22.03
C ALA A 299 -15.58 -20.14 -23.15
N VAL A 300 -15.69 -19.15 -24.03
CA VAL A 300 -16.46 -19.29 -25.26
C VAL A 300 -15.75 -20.36 -26.09
N ALA A 301 -16.41 -21.51 -26.29
CA ALA A 301 -16.00 -22.55 -27.21
C ALA A 301 -16.02 -21.98 -28.64
N SER A 302 -14.93 -21.34 -29.04
CA SER A 302 -14.71 -20.74 -30.35
C SER A 302 -13.25 -20.95 -30.71
N THR A 303 -13.02 -21.45 -31.92
CA THR A 303 -11.80 -22.07 -32.44
C THR A 303 -10.66 -21.08 -32.70
N VAL A 304 -10.37 -20.18 -31.77
CA VAL A 304 -9.21 -19.28 -31.77
C VAL A 304 -8.60 -19.31 -30.38
N ARG A 305 -7.32 -19.75 -30.30
CA ARG A 305 -6.52 -19.64 -29.07
C ARG A 305 -6.38 -18.15 -28.73
N SER A 306 -7.20 -17.64 -27.83
CA SER A 306 -6.97 -16.38 -27.13
C SER A 306 -7.12 -16.66 -25.65
N ALA A 307 -6.08 -16.33 -24.88
CA ALA A 307 -6.06 -16.42 -23.43
C ALA A 307 -7.25 -15.67 -22.83
N SER A 308 -7.79 -16.18 -21.71
CA SER A 308 -8.76 -15.48 -20.89
C SER A 308 -8.21 -14.10 -20.50
N SER A 309 -8.88 -13.03 -20.95
CA SER A 309 -8.44 -11.65 -20.76
C SER A 309 -8.69 -11.19 -19.33
N PHE A 310 -7.74 -10.42 -18.79
CA PHE A 310 -7.96 -9.62 -17.58
C PHE A 310 -9.06 -8.59 -17.80
N VAL A 311 -9.69 -8.17 -16.71
CA VAL A 311 -10.74 -7.16 -16.68
C VAL A 311 -10.44 -6.11 -15.62
N SER A 312 -10.81 -4.88 -15.92
CA SER A 312 -10.67 -3.76 -14.99
C SER A 312 -11.88 -3.69 -14.06
N VAL A 313 -11.64 -3.64 -12.75
CA VAL A 313 -12.66 -3.60 -11.70
C VAL A 313 -12.38 -2.42 -10.78
N THR A 314 -13.37 -1.54 -10.60
CA THR A 314 -13.27 -0.43 -9.65
C THR A 314 -14.02 -0.77 -8.37
N VAL A 315 -13.36 -0.56 -7.23
CA VAL A 315 -13.95 -0.59 -5.88
C VAL A 315 -13.95 0.83 -5.32
N PRO A 316 -15.09 1.54 -5.36
CA PRO A 316 -15.21 2.90 -4.83
C PRO A 316 -14.89 2.97 -3.33
N PHE A 317 -14.27 4.05 -2.84
CA PHE A 317 -13.97 4.19 -1.41
C PHE A 317 -15.22 4.19 -0.51
N ARG A 318 -16.37 4.63 -1.05
CA ARG A 318 -17.67 4.57 -0.35
C ARG A 318 -18.18 3.15 -0.09
N ASP A 319 -17.66 2.15 -0.79
CA ASP A 319 -18.05 0.74 -0.63
C ASP A 319 -17.21 0.05 0.47
N PHE A 320 -16.16 0.71 0.95
CA PHE A 320 -15.37 0.26 2.09
C PHE A 320 -16.05 0.63 3.42
N THR A 321 -15.92 -0.24 4.40
CA THR A 321 -16.39 0.02 5.77
C THR A 321 -15.39 -0.47 6.80
N LEU A 322 -15.32 0.22 7.94
CA LEU A 322 -14.60 -0.22 9.14
C LEU A 322 -15.42 -1.23 9.98
N ASP A 323 -16.75 -1.26 9.81
CA ASP A 323 -17.63 -2.18 10.54
C ASP A 323 -18.07 -3.35 9.65
N TRP A 324 -17.26 -4.40 9.69
CA TRP A 324 -17.49 -5.64 8.99
C TRP A 324 -17.36 -6.85 9.92
N ASP A 325 -18.03 -7.93 9.57
CA ASP A 325 -18.08 -9.14 10.35
C ASP A 325 -16.83 -9.97 10.07
N TRP A 326 -16.04 -10.16 11.13
CA TRP A 326 -14.76 -10.86 11.06
C TRP A 326 -14.85 -12.29 10.52
N ASN A 327 -15.99 -12.95 10.72
CA ASN A 327 -16.15 -14.36 10.37
C ASN A 327 -16.52 -14.57 8.90
N THR A 328 -17.30 -13.64 8.34
CA THR A 328 -17.84 -13.74 6.98
C THR A 328 -17.19 -12.78 6.01
N GLY A 329 -16.50 -11.75 6.52
CA GLY A 329 -15.99 -10.62 5.74
C GLY A 329 -17.07 -9.67 5.24
N ALA A 330 -18.35 -9.92 5.54
CA ALA A 330 -19.45 -9.09 5.09
C ALA A 330 -19.51 -7.78 5.88
N ALA A 331 -19.88 -6.68 5.23
CA ALA A 331 -20.19 -5.43 5.91
C ALA A 331 -21.33 -5.65 6.93
N VAL A 332 -21.13 -5.17 8.16
CA VAL A 332 -22.16 -5.14 9.21
C VAL A 332 -22.94 -3.84 9.11
N THR A 333 -22.21 -2.72 9.06
CA THR A 333 -22.75 -1.39 8.78
C THR A 333 -21.95 -0.80 7.62
N SER A 334 -22.62 -0.32 6.59
CA SER A 334 -21.92 0.32 5.46
C SER A 334 -21.54 1.76 5.77
N CYS A 335 -20.47 2.25 5.14
CA CYS A 335 -20.10 3.67 5.16
C CYS A 335 -21.25 4.59 4.69
N ALA A 336 -22.07 4.13 3.74
CA ALA A 336 -23.25 4.86 3.27
C ALA A 336 -24.35 5.00 4.34
N GLU A 337 -24.46 4.04 5.26
CA GLU A 337 -25.41 4.07 6.37
C GLU A 337 -24.89 4.91 7.53
N ASP A 338 -23.60 4.81 7.85
CA ASP A 338 -22.96 5.58 8.90
C ASP A 338 -21.57 6.08 8.48
N PRO A 339 -21.42 7.40 8.25
CA PRO A 339 -20.17 8.00 7.79
C PRO A 339 -18.96 7.77 8.71
N GLN A 340 -19.17 7.44 9.99
CA GLN A 340 -18.06 7.18 10.91
C GLN A 340 -17.24 5.92 10.53
N TYR A 341 -17.82 5.03 9.74
CA TYR A 341 -17.15 3.81 9.25
C TYR A 341 -16.55 3.97 7.86
N CYS A 342 -16.65 5.16 7.25
CA CYS A 342 -15.99 5.46 5.99
C CYS A 342 -14.47 5.60 6.16
N PRO A 343 -13.67 5.29 5.13
CA PRO A 343 -12.27 5.69 5.08
C PRO A 343 -12.13 7.18 5.37
N ASP A 344 -11.32 7.52 6.37
CA ASP A 344 -11.03 8.92 6.68
C ASP A 344 -9.86 9.46 5.84
N GLU A 345 -9.69 10.78 5.88
CA GLU A 345 -8.67 11.45 5.08
C GLU A 345 -7.25 10.97 5.42
N ALA A 346 -6.98 10.66 6.70
CA ALA A 346 -5.69 10.16 7.15
C ALA A 346 -5.40 8.76 6.59
N ALA A 347 -6.38 7.87 6.60
CA ALA A 347 -6.24 6.51 6.06
C ALA A 347 -6.02 6.49 4.54
N LEU A 348 -6.52 7.49 3.80
CA LEU A 348 -6.31 7.64 2.36
C LEU A 348 -5.02 8.39 2.00
N GLN A 349 -4.56 9.28 2.88
CA GLN A 349 -3.31 10.01 2.72
C GLN A 349 -2.11 9.12 2.98
N ASP A 350 -2.14 8.43 4.12
CA ASP A 350 -1.06 7.61 4.66
C ASP A 350 -1.50 6.15 4.65
N LEU A 351 -1.86 5.64 3.47
CA LEU A 351 -2.27 4.25 3.33
C LEU A 351 -1.06 3.36 3.65
N GLU A 352 -1.18 2.51 4.68
CA GLU A 352 -0.06 1.72 5.23
C GLU A 352 -0.05 0.26 4.76
N THR A 353 -1.22 -0.27 4.40
CA THR A 353 -1.40 -1.67 4.00
C THR A 353 -2.42 -1.80 2.89
N ILE A 354 -2.21 -2.81 2.03
CA ILE A 354 -3.25 -3.36 1.16
C ILE A 354 -3.24 -4.87 1.35
N THR A 355 -4.40 -5.46 1.61
CA THR A 355 -4.55 -6.92 1.69
C THR A 355 -5.63 -7.39 0.73
N LEU A 356 -5.34 -8.45 -0.01
CA LEU A 356 -6.26 -9.17 -0.87
C LEU A 356 -6.53 -10.53 -0.26
N SER A 357 -7.80 -10.88 -0.08
CA SER A 357 -8.19 -12.08 0.64
C SER A 357 -9.24 -12.89 -0.10
N ALA A 358 -9.17 -14.21 0.02
CA ALA A 358 -10.26 -15.14 -0.29
C ALA A 358 -10.85 -15.62 1.05
N MET A 359 -12.13 -15.34 1.31
CA MET A 359 -12.86 -15.77 2.51
C MET A 359 -13.93 -16.85 2.31
N GLY A 360 -13.96 -17.81 3.22
CA GLY A 360 -14.91 -18.92 3.26
C GLY A 360 -14.53 -20.08 2.35
N ALA A 361 -15.22 -21.20 2.55
CA ALA A 361 -15.03 -22.45 1.83
C ALA A 361 -14.94 -22.25 0.31
N THR A 362 -13.91 -22.84 -0.31
CA THR A 362 -13.83 -22.95 -1.75
C THR A 362 -14.28 -24.35 -2.15
N ASN A 363 -15.06 -24.48 -3.22
CA ASN A 363 -15.48 -25.80 -3.73
C ASN A 363 -14.37 -26.46 -4.57
N GLY A 364 -13.12 -26.38 -4.10
CA GLY A 364 -11.88 -26.70 -4.84
C GLY A 364 -10.96 -25.49 -5.00
N VAL A 365 -9.95 -25.59 -5.87
CA VAL A 365 -8.92 -24.54 -6.02
C VAL A 365 -9.46 -23.35 -6.81
N VAL A 366 -9.29 -22.15 -6.26
CA VAL A 366 -9.64 -20.87 -6.89
C VAL A 366 -8.37 -20.01 -6.94
N ARG A 367 -8.21 -19.21 -8.00
CA ARG A 367 -7.07 -18.29 -8.13
C ARG A 367 -7.51 -16.92 -8.56
N LEU A 368 -7.12 -15.91 -7.79
CA LEU A 368 -7.19 -14.51 -8.16
C LEU A 368 -5.86 -14.10 -8.78
N HIS A 369 -5.91 -13.59 -10.00
CA HIS A 369 -4.75 -13.03 -10.70
C HIS A 369 -4.90 -11.52 -10.71
N VAL A 370 -3.85 -10.80 -10.32
CA VAL A 370 -3.83 -9.33 -10.25
C VAL A 370 -2.60 -8.83 -10.99
N ARG A 371 -2.79 -7.88 -11.91
CA ARG A 371 -1.69 -7.24 -12.67
C ARG A 371 -1.32 -5.87 -12.14
N SER A 372 -2.32 -5.09 -11.76
CA SER A 372 -2.10 -3.77 -11.20
C SER A 372 -3.20 -3.37 -10.24
N ILE A 373 -2.83 -2.47 -9.34
CA ILE A 373 -3.70 -1.75 -8.41
C ILE A 373 -3.43 -0.27 -8.63
N GLN A 374 -4.48 0.54 -8.76
CA GLN A 374 -4.38 1.97 -9.05
C GLN A 374 -5.40 2.72 -8.21
N GLY A 375 -5.08 3.93 -7.74
CA GLY A 375 -6.10 4.91 -7.38
C GLY A 375 -6.72 5.44 -8.66
N THR A 376 -8.04 5.52 -8.75
CA THR A 376 -8.72 5.99 -9.96
C THR A 376 -9.63 7.18 -9.67
N GLY A 377 -9.85 8.02 -10.67
CA GLY A 377 -10.65 9.23 -10.50
C GLY A 377 -9.94 10.33 -9.70
N CYS A 378 -8.61 10.28 -9.61
CA CYS A 378 -7.84 11.21 -8.80
C CYS A 378 -7.77 12.59 -9.46
N ASP A 379 -7.92 13.67 -8.68
CA ASP A 379 -7.78 15.04 -9.21
C ASP A 379 -6.37 15.24 -9.83
N ALA A 380 -6.29 15.65 -11.10
CA ALA A 380 -5.02 15.89 -11.82
C ALA A 380 -4.11 16.98 -11.21
N VAL A 381 -4.53 17.65 -10.13
CA VAL A 381 -3.78 18.71 -9.44
C VAL A 381 -3.02 18.18 -8.21
N ALA A 382 -3.12 16.88 -7.89
CA ALA A 382 -2.47 16.29 -6.71
C ALA A 382 -1.33 15.31 -7.04
N VAL A 383 -0.71 15.40 -8.22
CA VAL A 383 0.53 14.65 -8.50
C VAL A 383 1.60 15.63 -8.98
N GLU A 384 2.10 16.44 -8.05
CA GLU A 384 3.51 16.81 -8.12
C GLU A 384 4.28 15.55 -7.68
N SER A 385 4.59 14.70 -8.66
CA SER A 385 5.64 13.70 -8.53
C SER A 385 6.95 14.43 -8.29
N THR A 386 7.27 14.72 -7.04
CA THR A 386 8.67 14.93 -6.68
C THR A 386 9.25 13.57 -6.34
N VAL A 387 10.49 13.35 -6.80
CA VAL A 387 11.34 12.20 -6.50
C VAL A 387 11.17 10.98 -7.42
N GLY A 388 11.39 11.17 -8.72
CA GLY A 388 11.80 10.10 -9.64
C GLY A 388 13.09 10.47 -10.36
N ASP A 389 13.07 11.60 -11.07
CA ASP A 389 14.16 11.97 -11.98
C ASP A 389 15.40 12.59 -11.30
N ALA A 390 15.29 13.10 -10.06
CA ALA A 390 16.41 13.77 -9.38
C ALA A 390 17.33 12.82 -8.59
N LYS A 391 16.83 11.64 -8.15
CA LYS A 391 17.63 10.65 -7.39
C LYS A 391 18.65 9.94 -8.28
N GLU A 392 18.35 9.76 -9.57
CA GLU A 392 19.23 9.06 -10.52
C GLU A 392 20.44 9.93 -10.93
N GLU A 393 20.26 11.25 -11.09
CA GLU A 393 21.34 12.18 -11.43
C GLU A 393 22.32 12.42 -10.26
N ALA A 394 21.87 12.34 -9.00
CA ALA A 394 22.73 12.55 -7.82
C ALA A 394 23.70 11.37 -7.55
N MET A 395 23.46 10.20 -8.14
CA MET A 395 24.17 8.96 -7.84
C MET A 395 25.12 8.51 -8.95
N GLN A 396 24.89 8.96 -10.20
CA GLN A 396 25.74 8.64 -11.36
C GLN A 396 27.17 9.19 -11.28
N ASP A 397 27.48 10.07 -10.32
CA ASP A 397 28.83 10.65 -10.14
C ASP A 397 29.59 10.11 -8.91
N ARG A 398 29.02 9.12 -8.17
CA ARG A 398 29.65 8.54 -6.96
C ARG A 398 30.48 7.30 -7.30
N TRP A 399 31.68 7.22 -6.72
CA TRP A 399 32.56 6.07 -6.88
C TRP A 399 32.01 4.84 -6.14
N THR A 400 32.15 3.67 -6.76
CA THR A 400 31.75 2.35 -6.26
C THR A 400 32.75 1.32 -6.78
N CYS A 401 32.73 0.09 -6.27
CA CYS A 401 33.65 -0.96 -6.70
C CYS A 401 33.51 -1.33 -8.19
N GLY A 402 32.35 -1.04 -8.80
CA GLY A 402 32.05 -1.29 -10.22
C GLY A 402 32.42 -0.14 -11.16
N SER A 403 32.66 1.09 -10.66
CA SER A 403 33.05 2.22 -11.50
C SER A 403 34.56 2.17 -11.75
N GLY A 404 34.95 1.81 -12.97
CA GLY A 404 36.34 1.52 -13.41
C GLY A 404 37.35 2.68 -13.36
N SER A 405 37.16 3.68 -12.49
CA SER A 405 38.10 4.75 -12.19
C SER A 405 38.03 5.07 -10.70
N ALA A 406 38.90 4.47 -9.90
CA ALA A 406 39.15 4.93 -8.54
C ALA A 406 39.70 6.37 -8.57
N ARG A 407 39.04 7.29 -7.87
CA ARG A 407 39.71 8.50 -7.41
C ARG A 407 40.71 8.07 -6.34
N ALA A 408 41.95 8.53 -6.43
CA ALA A 408 43.08 8.03 -5.63
C ALA A 408 43.00 8.29 -4.11
N GLU A 409 41.84 8.71 -3.57
CA GLU A 409 41.65 9.07 -2.16
C GLU A 409 40.33 8.55 -1.53
N GLU A 410 39.51 7.74 -2.22
CA GLU A 410 38.25 7.24 -1.65
C GLU A 410 38.39 5.77 -1.24
N ASP A 411 38.63 5.52 0.05
CA ASP A 411 38.62 4.18 0.69
C ASP A 411 37.23 3.81 1.26
N GLU A 412 36.21 4.61 0.92
CA GLU A 412 34.85 4.55 1.47
C GLU A 412 33.81 4.75 0.37
N VAL A 413 32.81 3.87 0.33
CA VAL A 413 31.63 3.96 -0.55
C VAL A 413 30.42 4.27 0.32
N VAL A 414 29.81 5.44 0.12
CA VAL A 414 28.59 5.81 0.87
C VAL A 414 27.40 5.05 0.29
N ILE A 415 26.71 4.31 1.14
CA ILE A 415 25.48 3.57 0.80
C ILE A 415 24.27 4.46 1.05
N GLU A 416 24.22 5.13 2.21
CA GLU A 416 23.13 6.02 2.59
C GLU A 416 23.66 7.23 3.37
N SER A 417 23.12 8.42 3.08
CA SER A 417 23.31 9.63 3.87
C SER A 417 21.95 10.27 4.15
N PHE A 418 21.59 10.35 5.42
CA PHE A 418 20.30 10.91 5.85
C PHE A 418 20.23 12.44 5.78
N THR A 419 21.27 13.10 5.26
CA THR A 419 21.19 14.51 4.81
C THR A 419 20.51 14.63 3.44
N THR A 420 20.59 13.58 2.61
CA THR A 420 19.93 13.51 1.30
C THR A 420 19.61 12.04 1.03
N PRO A 421 18.59 11.48 1.70
CA PRO A 421 18.32 10.05 1.66
C PRO A 421 17.96 9.60 0.25
N VAL A 422 18.60 8.53 -0.21
CA VAL A 422 18.36 7.97 -1.55
C VAL A 422 17.55 6.68 -1.49
N LEU A 423 17.67 5.92 -0.40
CA LEU A 423 16.84 4.75 -0.13
C LEU A 423 15.56 5.16 0.58
N ASP A 424 14.51 4.38 0.37
CA ASP A 424 13.23 4.58 1.03
C ASP A 424 13.16 3.72 2.28
N TRP A 425 13.05 4.36 3.44
CA TRP A 425 13.11 3.70 4.75
C TRP A 425 11.75 3.67 5.43
N THR A 426 11.45 2.55 6.06
CA THR A 426 10.19 2.36 6.79
C THR A 426 10.40 1.44 7.99
N THR A 427 9.40 1.34 8.84
CA THR A 427 9.43 0.43 9.98
C THR A 427 8.75 -0.91 9.69
N GLN A 428 9.30 -1.98 10.24
CA GLN A 428 8.62 -3.27 10.34
C GLN A 428 8.68 -3.72 11.80
N ASN A 429 7.52 -3.84 12.43
CA ASN A 429 7.39 -4.32 13.79
C ASN A 429 6.95 -5.78 13.77
N ASP A 430 7.38 -6.55 14.76
CA ASP A 430 7.10 -7.97 14.90
C ASP A 430 5.62 -8.32 14.69
N PRO A 431 5.26 -8.93 13.54
CA PRO A 431 3.89 -9.29 13.25
C PRO A 431 3.54 -10.70 13.74
N VAL A 432 4.51 -11.46 14.28
CA VAL A 432 4.34 -12.87 14.58
C VAL A 432 3.59 -13.03 15.90
N MET A 433 2.41 -13.67 15.84
CA MET A 433 1.67 -14.16 17.02
C MET A 433 1.25 -13.10 18.06
N GLY A 434 0.92 -11.88 17.63
CA GLY A 434 0.40 -10.83 18.52
C GLY A 434 1.49 -10.06 19.28
N GLY A 435 2.68 -9.92 18.65
CA GLY A 435 3.76 -9.05 19.13
C GLY A 435 3.26 -7.64 19.50
N GLN A 436 3.78 -7.13 20.62
CA GLN A 436 3.42 -5.80 21.15
C GLN A 436 4.50 -4.74 20.89
N SER A 437 5.58 -5.13 20.23
CA SER A 437 6.67 -4.24 19.86
C SER A 437 6.20 -3.18 18.87
N TYR A 438 6.67 -1.95 19.03
CA TYR A 438 6.29 -0.84 18.17
C TYR A 438 7.48 0.07 17.93
N SER A 439 7.53 0.67 16.75
CA SER A 439 8.56 1.63 16.39
C SER A 439 8.08 2.63 15.35
N THR A 440 8.85 3.72 15.23
CA THR A 440 8.70 4.78 14.25
C THR A 440 10.07 5.12 13.67
N VAL A 441 10.08 5.50 12.38
CA VAL A 441 11.23 6.12 11.72
C VAL A 441 10.86 7.54 11.31
N ALA A 442 11.68 8.52 11.66
CA ALA A 442 11.50 9.92 11.27
C ALA A 442 12.78 10.45 10.61
N MET A 443 12.64 11.08 9.44
CA MET A 443 13.75 11.74 8.78
C MET A 443 13.88 13.17 9.29
N MET A 444 14.99 13.48 9.97
CA MET A 444 15.28 14.81 10.50
C MET A 444 16.10 15.57 9.46
N GLU A 445 15.47 15.96 8.35
CA GLU A 445 16.15 16.54 7.17
C GLU A 445 17.03 17.75 7.49
N ASP A 446 16.54 18.66 8.34
CA ASP A 446 17.28 19.86 8.77
C ASP A 446 18.55 19.54 9.59
N GLU A 447 18.56 18.40 10.28
CA GLU A 447 19.65 17.97 11.16
C GLU A 447 20.52 16.85 10.53
N GLY A 448 20.06 16.26 9.42
CA GLY A 448 20.76 15.28 8.61
C GLY A 448 20.89 13.89 9.24
N TYR A 449 19.87 13.39 9.94
CA TYR A 449 19.83 12.01 10.46
C TYR A 449 18.42 11.39 10.40
N ALA A 450 18.36 10.05 10.41
CA ALA A 450 17.15 9.30 10.70
C ALA A 450 17.04 8.99 12.19
N LEU A 451 15.85 9.17 12.75
CA LEU A 451 15.50 8.83 14.11
C LEU A 451 14.66 7.55 14.12
N PHE A 452 15.24 6.46 14.62
CA PHE A 452 14.57 5.19 14.83
C PHE A 452 14.27 4.99 16.30
N THR A 453 13.00 5.11 16.68
CA THR A 453 12.55 5.02 18.07
C THR A 453 11.49 3.94 18.24
N GLY A 454 11.47 3.28 19.38
CA GLY A 454 10.48 2.25 19.65
C GLY A 454 10.68 1.55 20.99
N GLU A 455 9.91 0.50 21.21
CA GLU A 455 10.08 -0.40 22.35
C GLU A 455 9.93 -1.84 21.87
N VAL A 456 10.93 -2.66 22.16
CA VAL A 456 10.86 -4.10 21.99
C VAL A 456 10.18 -4.69 23.21
N LYS A 457 9.04 -5.34 22.99
CA LYS A 457 8.26 -6.00 24.02
C LYS A 457 8.32 -7.51 23.85
N ASP A 458 8.12 -8.20 24.96
CA ASP A 458 7.97 -9.65 24.93
C ASP A 458 6.68 -10.01 24.18
N VAL A 459 6.79 -10.97 23.26
CA VAL A 459 5.64 -11.53 22.55
C VAL A 459 4.83 -12.35 23.54
N PRO A 460 3.57 -11.99 23.86
CA PRO A 460 2.82 -12.59 24.98
C PRO A 460 2.67 -14.11 24.88
N PHE A 461 2.58 -14.64 23.65
CA PHE A 461 2.45 -16.09 23.41
C PHE A 461 3.77 -16.86 23.56
N LEU A 462 4.90 -16.23 23.24
CA LEU A 462 6.21 -16.89 23.22
C LEU A 462 7.03 -16.62 24.49
N GLY A 463 6.72 -15.55 25.24
CA GLY A 463 7.47 -15.16 26.43
C GLY A 463 8.91 -14.74 26.15
N VAL A 464 9.23 -14.43 24.89
CA VAL A 464 10.54 -13.96 24.43
C VAL A 464 10.42 -12.56 23.82
N PRO A 465 11.49 -11.76 23.84
CA PRO A 465 11.51 -10.45 23.18
C PRO A 465 11.19 -10.57 21.69
N GLY A 466 10.31 -9.71 21.18
CA GLY A 466 10.06 -9.59 19.74
C GLY A 466 11.16 -8.78 19.03
N PHE A 467 10.80 -8.17 17.91
CA PHE A 467 11.69 -7.25 17.19
C PHE A 467 10.99 -5.97 16.70
N ILE A 468 11.82 -4.97 16.40
CA ILE A 468 11.48 -3.79 15.59
C ILE A 468 12.58 -3.57 14.55
N GLN A 469 12.20 -3.08 13.38
CA GLN A 469 13.14 -2.83 12.29
C GLN A 469 12.91 -1.43 11.72
N MET A 470 14.01 -0.80 11.32
CA MET A 470 14.05 0.24 10.30
C MET A 470 14.74 -0.37 9.07
N GLU A 471 14.01 -0.51 7.97
CA GLU A 471 14.48 -1.19 6.76
C GLU A 471 14.38 -0.30 5.51
N SER A 472 15.32 -0.46 4.60
CA SER A 472 15.26 0.13 3.27
C SER A 472 14.53 -0.79 2.29
N ARG A 473 13.39 -0.34 1.75
CA ARG A 473 12.50 -1.14 0.87
C ARG A 473 12.67 -0.86 -0.62
N ALA A 474 13.21 0.29 -0.99
CA ALA A 474 13.44 0.67 -2.38
C ALA A 474 14.66 1.59 -2.52
N GLY A 475 15.26 1.61 -3.71
CA GLY A 475 16.44 2.41 -4.04
C GLY A 475 17.56 1.60 -4.66
N PHE A 476 18.66 2.29 -4.99
CA PHE A 476 19.83 1.68 -5.60
C PHE A 476 20.95 1.52 -4.57
N TYR A 477 21.52 0.32 -4.50
CA TYR A 477 22.64 0.01 -3.64
C TYR A 477 23.93 0.04 -4.45
N PRO A 478 24.98 0.77 -4.00
CA PRO A 478 26.25 0.77 -4.68
C PRO A 478 26.97 -0.58 -4.56
N ASP A 479 27.79 -0.90 -5.56
CA ASP A 479 28.71 -2.04 -5.48
C ASP A 479 29.78 -1.76 -4.42
N VAL A 480 29.77 -2.55 -3.36
CA VAL A 480 30.74 -2.50 -2.26
C VAL A 480 31.60 -3.77 -2.17
N SER A 481 31.61 -4.58 -3.24
CA SER A 481 32.29 -5.89 -3.29
C SER A 481 33.82 -5.85 -3.20
N CYS A 482 34.42 -4.67 -3.14
CA CYS A 482 35.85 -4.42 -2.95
C CYS A 482 36.20 -3.86 -1.55
N CYS A 483 35.19 -3.65 -0.70
CA CYS A 483 35.32 -3.14 0.65
C CYS A 483 35.34 -4.27 1.69
N ASP A 484 35.87 -3.98 2.88
CA ASP A 484 36.12 -4.96 3.93
C ASP A 484 35.05 -4.92 5.05
N ALA A 485 34.37 -3.79 5.24
CA ALA A 485 33.45 -3.60 6.36
C ALA A 485 32.32 -2.62 6.05
N LEU A 486 31.23 -2.74 6.82
CA LEU A 486 30.16 -1.76 6.91
C LEU A 486 30.48 -0.76 8.02
N LYS A 487 30.39 0.54 7.75
CA LYS A 487 30.54 1.63 8.73
C LYS A 487 29.22 2.35 8.93
N LEU A 488 28.77 2.40 10.19
CA LEU A 488 27.58 3.11 10.64
C LEU A 488 28.00 4.36 11.43
N THR A 489 27.50 5.54 11.04
CA THR A 489 27.68 6.76 11.84
C THR A 489 26.38 7.04 12.58
N LEU A 490 26.34 6.71 13.87
CA LEU A 490 25.10 6.75 14.64
C LEU A 490 25.36 7.03 16.13
N MET A 491 24.29 7.26 16.88
CA MET A 491 24.28 7.25 18.35
C MET A 491 22.97 6.68 18.87
N THR A 492 22.95 6.28 20.13
CA THR A 492 21.72 5.93 20.85
C THR A 492 21.49 6.82 22.07
N THR A 493 20.22 7.10 22.39
CA THR A 493 19.81 7.74 23.65
C THR A 493 19.50 6.72 24.75
N GLU A 494 19.14 5.50 24.36
CA GLU A 494 18.69 4.43 25.24
C GLU A 494 19.80 3.43 25.55
N GLU A 495 19.65 2.74 26.68
CA GLU A 495 20.51 1.61 27.02
C GLU A 495 19.90 0.33 26.45
N TYR A 496 20.30 -0.01 25.23
CA TYR A 496 19.76 -1.16 24.51
C TYR A 496 20.89 -1.99 23.91
N ALA A 497 20.89 -3.29 24.21
CA ALA A 497 21.97 -4.22 23.81
C ALA A 497 21.61 -5.10 22.60
N GLY A 498 20.37 -5.01 22.09
CA GLY A 498 19.85 -5.87 21.03
C GLY A 498 20.02 -5.31 19.62
N TYR A 499 20.94 -4.36 19.41
CA TYR A 499 21.12 -3.74 18.11
C TYR A 499 21.80 -4.69 17.13
N ARG A 500 21.18 -4.86 15.96
CA ARG A 500 21.73 -5.65 14.86
C ARG A 500 21.58 -4.90 13.55
N VAL A 501 22.44 -5.23 12.60
CA VAL A 501 22.36 -4.76 11.23
C VAL A 501 22.31 -5.97 10.31
N SER A 502 21.46 -5.92 9.29
CA SER A 502 21.45 -6.92 8.23
C SER A 502 21.31 -6.32 6.84
N PHE A 503 21.70 -7.09 5.83
CA PHE A 503 21.55 -6.74 4.42
C PHE A 503 21.44 -7.99 3.56
N GLY A 504 20.93 -7.85 2.34
CA GLY A 504 20.77 -8.98 1.43
C GLY A 504 19.45 -9.72 1.60
N THR A 505 19.08 -10.46 0.54
CA THR A 505 17.87 -11.29 0.50
C THR A 505 18.20 -12.79 0.48
N LYS A 506 19.46 -13.16 0.70
CA LYS A 506 19.87 -14.57 0.74
C LYS A 506 19.22 -15.27 1.92
N ARG A 507 18.61 -16.44 1.68
CA ARG A 507 17.99 -17.23 2.75
C ARG A 507 19.00 -18.15 3.43
N ALA A 508 18.85 -18.32 4.73
CA ALA A 508 19.53 -19.34 5.51
C ALA A 508 19.17 -20.74 5.00
N LYS A 509 20.08 -21.70 5.15
CA LYS A 509 19.78 -23.12 4.99
C LYS A 509 18.94 -23.63 6.15
N THR A 510 19.13 -23.04 7.34
CA THR A 510 18.39 -23.38 8.55
C THR A 510 17.64 -22.15 9.04
N GLY A 511 16.35 -22.09 8.70
CA GLY A 511 15.49 -20.97 9.07
C GLY A 511 14.41 -20.70 8.03
N PHE A 512 13.20 -20.47 8.52
CA PHE A 512 11.99 -20.10 7.78
C PHE A 512 11.88 -18.60 7.47
N PHE A 513 12.28 -17.74 8.41
CA PHE A 513 12.32 -16.28 8.36
C PHE A 513 13.75 -15.71 8.30
N ALA A 514 14.77 -16.55 8.50
CA ALA A 514 16.16 -16.15 8.46
C ALA A 514 16.60 -15.79 7.02
N GLN A 515 16.52 -14.49 6.70
CA GLN A 515 16.92 -13.91 5.43
C GLN A 515 17.88 -12.73 5.64
N GLY A 516 18.89 -12.65 4.79
CA GLY A 516 19.94 -11.64 4.86
C GLY A 516 21.07 -12.02 5.80
N PHE A 517 22.22 -11.39 5.56
CA PHE A 517 23.40 -11.54 6.40
C PHE A 517 23.26 -10.58 7.58
N LYS A 518 23.32 -11.10 8.81
CA LYS A 518 23.06 -10.36 10.06
C LYS A 518 24.29 -10.34 10.96
N ALA A 519 24.55 -9.21 11.63
CA ALA A 519 25.59 -9.04 12.62
C ALA A 519 25.13 -8.12 13.78
N ASP A 520 25.72 -8.35 14.96
CA ASP A 520 25.59 -7.50 16.14
C ASP A 520 26.43 -6.23 16.02
N PHE A 521 25.97 -5.13 16.63
CA PHE A 521 26.79 -3.94 16.81
C PHE A 521 26.42 -3.18 18.09
N ASP A 522 27.40 -2.49 18.68
CA ASP A 522 27.21 -1.64 19.85
C ASP A 522 27.11 -0.15 19.44
N ALA A 523 25.96 0.48 19.70
CA ALA A 523 25.77 1.90 19.42
C ALA A 523 26.39 2.79 20.51
N PRO A 524 27.16 3.84 20.16
CA PRO A 524 27.69 4.80 21.13
C PRO A 524 26.56 5.63 21.74
N ARG A 525 26.61 5.84 23.05
CA ARG A 525 25.55 6.52 23.80
C ARG A 525 25.81 8.01 23.95
N GLY A 526 24.81 8.83 23.64
CA GLY A 526 24.80 10.27 23.90
C GLY A 526 25.64 11.13 22.95
N GLU A 527 26.58 10.55 22.22
CA GLU A 527 27.39 11.22 21.19
C GLU A 527 27.50 10.34 19.94
N TYR A 528 27.52 10.96 18.76
CA TYR A 528 27.74 10.26 17.49
C TYR A 528 29.14 9.64 17.45
N GLY A 529 29.19 8.38 17.03
CA GLY A 529 30.43 7.68 16.75
C GLY A 529 30.33 6.83 15.49
N GLU A 530 31.49 6.36 15.03
CA GLU A 530 31.60 5.42 13.93
C GLU A 530 31.70 3.99 14.47
N VAL A 531 30.80 3.13 14.00
CA VAL A 531 30.79 1.70 14.31
C VAL A 531 31.16 0.94 13.03
N ILE A 532 32.28 0.22 13.06
CA ILE A 532 32.77 -0.57 11.93
C ILE A 532 32.47 -2.04 12.19
N VAL A 533 31.64 -2.63 11.33
CA VAL A 533 31.25 -4.05 11.35
C VAL A 533 31.89 -4.74 10.14
N PRO A 534 32.98 -5.51 10.32
CA PRO A 534 33.63 -6.27 9.25
C PRO A 534 32.65 -7.21 8.53
N PHE A 535 32.77 -7.37 7.21
CA PHE A 535 31.87 -8.27 6.47
C PHE A 535 32.02 -9.74 6.89
N ASP A 536 33.19 -10.14 7.41
CA ASP A 536 33.42 -11.49 7.96
C ASP A 536 32.76 -11.74 9.34
N ARG A 537 32.16 -10.70 9.94
CA ARG A 537 31.32 -10.80 11.15
C ARG A 537 29.85 -11.10 10.84
N PHE A 538 29.43 -10.99 9.59
CA PHE A 538 28.05 -11.28 9.21
C PHE A 538 27.86 -12.76 8.89
N SER A 539 26.67 -13.28 9.16
CA SER A 539 26.26 -14.63 8.77
C SER A 539 24.82 -14.63 8.26
N VAL A 540 24.54 -15.47 7.27
CA VAL A 540 23.17 -15.76 6.84
C VAL A 540 22.46 -16.76 7.76
N GLU A 541 23.19 -17.52 8.59
CA GLU A 541 22.61 -18.50 9.52
C GLU A 541 22.46 -17.90 10.92
N TRP A 542 21.25 -17.47 11.24
CA TRP A 542 20.89 -16.90 12.54
C TRP A 542 19.53 -17.41 13.02
N ASP A 543 19.34 -17.41 14.34
CA ASP A 543 18.16 -17.91 15.03
C ASP A 543 17.03 -16.89 14.99
N GLU A 544 15.84 -17.33 14.60
CA GLU A 544 14.71 -16.44 14.30
C GLU A 544 14.00 -15.89 15.53
N ALA A 545 14.19 -16.54 16.68
CA ALA A 545 13.61 -16.09 17.93
C ALA A 545 14.51 -15.06 18.63
N THR A 546 15.82 -15.17 18.46
CA THR A 546 16.81 -14.36 19.21
C THR A 546 17.57 -13.36 18.35
N GLY A 547 17.68 -13.62 17.05
CA GLY A 547 18.54 -12.91 16.11
C GLY A 547 20.02 -13.30 16.20
N ASP A 548 20.38 -14.30 17.02
CA ASP A 548 21.77 -14.69 17.26
C ASP A 548 22.29 -15.63 16.17
N GLN A 549 23.58 -15.51 15.80
CA GLN A 549 24.17 -16.38 14.79
C GLN A 549 24.22 -17.83 15.27
N ILE A 550 23.70 -18.76 14.46
CA ILE A 550 23.77 -20.21 14.71
C ILE A 550 25.11 -20.75 14.22
N VAL A 551 25.56 -20.28 13.06
CA VAL A 551 26.87 -20.58 12.48
C VAL A 551 27.51 -19.27 12.07
N THR A 552 28.73 -19.02 12.51
CA THR A 552 29.45 -17.79 12.16
C THR A 552 30.21 -17.95 10.84
N CYS A 553 30.45 -16.84 10.14
CA CYS A 553 31.29 -16.83 8.93
C CYS A 553 32.72 -17.35 9.18
N ALA A 554 33.25 -17.15 10.40
CA ALA A 554 34.54 -17.69 10.79
C ALA A 554 34.56 -19.23 10.90
N GLU A 555 33.42 -19.85 11.21
CA GLU A 555 33.26 -21.30 11.32
C GLU A 555 32.99 -21.95 9.95
N ASP A 556 32.12 -21.34 9.14
CA ASP A 556 31.80 -21.82 7.79
C ASP A 556 31.83 -20.66 6.77
N PRO A 557 32.86 -20.59 5.90
CA PRO A 557 32.93 -19.56 4.87
C PRO A 557 31.73 -19.50 3.91
N THR A 558 30.91 -20.55 3.84
CA THR A 558 29.72 -20.58 2.97
C THR A 558 28.55 -19.74 3.50
N VAL A 559 28.59 -19.33 4.78
CA VAL A 559 27.56 -18.48 5.41
C VAL A 559 27.95 -16.99 5.44
N CYS A 560 29.16 -16.64 5.01
CA CYS A 560 29.64 -15.27 4.86
C CYS A 560 28.93 -14.52 3.71
N PRO A 561 28.89 -13.17 3.75
CA PRO A 561 28.47 -12.35 2.62
C PRO A 561 29.17 -12.74 1.32
N ASP A 562 28.38 -13.03 0.30
CA ASP A 562 28.91 -13.35 -1.02
C ASP A 562 29.04 -12.11 -1.91
N ARG A 563 29.86 -12.25 -2.96
CA ARG A 563 30.14 -11.17 -3.89
C ARG A 563 28.87 -10.67 -4.60
N GLU A 564 27.94 -11.55 -4.92
CA GLU A 564 26.70 -11.17 -5.62
C GLU A 564 25.88 -10.20 -4.76
N THR A 565 25.73 -10.52 -3.47
CA THR A 565 25.06 -9.66 -2.49
C THR A 565 25.82 -8.35 -2.26
N LEU A 566 27.16 -8.36 -2.23
CA LEU A 566 27.94 -7.13 -2.03
C LEU A 566 27.97 -6.21 -3.27
N VAL A 567 27.69 -6.74 -4.47
CA VAL A 567 27.51 -5.93 -5.68
C VAL A 567 26.17 -5.20 -5.66
N ASN A 568 25.14 -5.82 -5.07
CA ASN A 568 23.83 -5.21 -4.87
C ASN A 568 23.17 -5.83 -3.63
N MET A 569 23.14 -5.07 -2.53
CA MET A 569 22.64 -5.56 -1.25
C MET A 569 21.12 -5.75 -1.24
N GLN A 570 20.37 -5.06 -2.10
CA GLN A 570 18.91 -5.09 -2.22
C GLN A 570 18.11 -4.61 -0.99
N THR A 571 18.58 -4.89 0.22
CA THR A 571 17.99 -4.51 1.50
C THR A 571 19.09 -4.10 2.48
N LEU A 572 18.75 -3.20 3.39
CA LEU A 572 19.57 -2.81 4.53
C LEU A 572 18.65 -2.54 5.72
N VAL A 573 18.93 -3.16 6.85
CA VAL A 573 18.02 -3.17 8.00
C VAL A 573 18.77 -2.92 9.29
N LEU A 574 18.27 -2.01 10.11
CA LEU A 574 18.69 -1.80 11.49
C LEU A 574 17.61 -2.36 12.42
N TRP A 575 18.00 -3.23 13.34
CA TRP A 575 17.11 -4.00 14.20
C TRP A 575 17.25 -3.56 15.65
N GLY A 576 16.13 -3.60 16.37
CA GLY A 576 16.12 -3.90 17.81
C GLY A 576 15.46 -5.26 18.02
N GLU A 577 16.22 -6.24 18.51
CA GLU A 577 15.76 -7.64 18.61
C GLU A 577 16.47 -8.36 19.77
N GLY A 578 15.90 -9.48 20.25
CA GLY A 578 16.58 -10.42 21.16
C GLY A 578 16.62 -10.00 22.63
N VAL A 579 16.40 -8.72 22.95
CA VAL A 579 16.18 -8.21 24.32
C VAL A 579 15.05 -7.18 24.34
N GLY A 580 14.22 -7.22 25.38
CA GLY A 580 13.17 -6.22 25.59
C GLY A 580 13.75 -4.89 26.09
N GLY A 581 13.18 -3.78 25.63
CA GLY A 581 13.62 -2.45 26.06
C GLY A 581 13.32 -1.33 25.05
N ALA A 582 13.54 -0.09 25.49
CA ALA A 582 13.38 1.09 24.65
C ALA A 582 14.55 1.22 23.66
N VAL A 583 14.23 1.66 22.46
CA VAL A 583 15.18 1.90 21.37
C VAL A 583 15.08 3.38 20.97
N GLY A 584 16.23 4.04 20.83
CA GLY A 584 16.32 5.42 20.35
C GLY A 584 17.62 5.64 19.58
N LEU A 585 17.67 5.19 18.34
CA LEU A 585 18.85 5.21 17.48
C LEU A 585 18.78 6.41 16.51
N HIS A 586 19.83 7.22 16.47
CA HIS A 586 19.98 8.34 15.55
C HIS A 586 21.07 8.00 14.54
N VAL A 587 20.74 7.96 13.25
CA VAL A 587 21.64 7.47 12.19
C VAL A 587 21.93 8.56 11.18
N LYS A 588 23.20 8.95 11.01
CA LYS A 588 23.61 9.98 10.04
C LYS A 588 23.96 9.41 8.68
N SER A 589 24.64 8.27 8.66
CA SER A 589 25.07 7.64 7.41
C SER A 589 25.41 6.17 7.58
N ILE A 590 25.34 5.45 6.46
CA ILE A 590 25.78 4.08 6.29
C ILE A 590 26.70 4.01 5.07
N SER A 591 27.84 3.36 5.21
CA SER A 591 28.89 3.32 4.20
C SER A 591 29.62 1.98 4.25
N ALA A 592 30.34 1.61 3.20
CA ALA A 592 31.33 0.55 3.22
C ALA A 592 32.73 1.15 3.22
N VAL A 593 33.67 0.55 3.96
CA VAL A 593 35.04 1.05 4.15
C VAL A 593 36.08 -0.05 3.91
N GLY A 594 37.34 0.36 3.75
CA GLY A 594 38.41 -0.56 3.37
C GLY A 594 38.34 -0.93 1.89
N CYS A 595 37.78 -0.04 1.07
CA CYS A 595 37.53 -0.30 -0.34
C CYS A 595 38.85 -0.26 -1.13
N SER A 596 39.26 -1.41 -1.67
CA SER A 596 40.47 -1.49 -2.49
C SER A 596 40.17 -1.14 -3.95
N SER A 597 40.84 -0.09 -4.46
CA SER A 597 40.89 0.13 -5.90
C SER A 597 41.62 -1.05 -6.55
N ALA A 598 40.97 -1.75 -7.48
CA ALA A 598 41.55 -2.93 -8.12
C ALA A 598 42.83 -2.57 -8.92
N SER A 599 43.99 -2.57 -8.27
CA SER A 599 45.28 -2.98 -8.84
C SER A 599 46.39 -3.08 -7.78
N SER A 600 46.64 -4.29 -7.28
CA SER A 600 48.02 -4.80 -7.25
C SER A 600 48.03 -6.33 -7.20
N SER A 601 48.14 -6.92 -8.39
CA SER A 601 48.87 -8.19 -8.50
C SER A 601 50.29 -7.95 -7.92
N PRO A 602 50.88 -8.91 -7.19
CA PRO A 602 52.15 -8.71 -6.50
C PRO A 602 53.23 -8.49 -7.56
N THR A 603 53.65 -7.23 -7.73
CA THR A 603 54.79 -6.91 -8.59
C THR A 603 56.05 -7.25 -7.80
N VAL A 604 56.58 -8.44 -8.08
CA VAL A 604 57.98 -8.76 -7.82
C VAL A 604 58.82 -7.66 -8.46
N ARG A 605 59.55 -6.93 -7.63
CA ARG A 605 60.54 -5.94 -8.04
C ARG A 605 61.68 -6.70 -8.74
N GLY A 606 61.69 -6.64 -10.07
CA GLY A 606 62.76 -7.13 -10.93
C GLY A 606 62.99 -6.14 -12.07
N ASP A 607 64.16 -5.52 -12.07
CA ASP A 607 64.60 -4.45 -12.94
C ASP A 607 64.56 -4.74 -14.47
N ILE A 608 64.17 -3.69 -15.22
CA ILE A 608 64.74 -3.18 -16.48
C ILE A 608 64.94 -4.17 -17.66
N SER A 609 64.17 -4.02 -18.74
CA SER A 609 64.62 -3.50 -20.05
C SER A 609 63.65 -3.78 -21.21
N SER A 610 63.41 -2.71 -21.98
CA SER A 610 63.00 -2.60 -23.38
C SER A 610 63.07 -3.85 -24.28
N ALA A 611 61.99 -4.12 -25.04
CA ALA A 611 62.02 -4.11 -26.51
C ALA A 611 60.63 -4.32 -27.12
N SER A 612 60.35 -3.51 -28.14
CA SER A 612 59.14 -3.50 -28.96
C SER A 612 59.04 -4.68 -29.95
N LYS A 613 57.78 -4.94 -30.37
CA LYS A 613 57.30 -5.54 -31.64
C LYS A 613 56.96 -7.03 -31.64
N GLY A 614 55.68 -7.29 -31.98
CA GLY A 614 55.35 -8.10 -33.15
C GLY A 614 54.88 -9.52 -32.90
N THR A 615 53.55 -9.69 -32.99
CA THR A 615 52.83 -10.76 -33.71
C THR A 615 53.29 -12.22 -33.60
N ALA A 616 52.33 -13.02 -33.10
CA ALA A 616 51.82 -14.26 -33.71
C ALA A 616 52.49 -15.62 -33.34
N THR A 617 51.63 -16.45 -32.75
CA THR A 617 51.42 -17.88 -33.06
C THR A 617 52.30 -18.93 -32.37
N MET A 618 51.69 -19.57 -31.36
CA MET A 618 51.53 -21.03 -31.18
C MET A 618 52.77 -21.93 -31.29
N MET A 619 53.23 -22.49 -30.16
CA MET A 619 53.51 -23.93 -30.03
C MET A 619 53.84 -24.36 -28.59
N VAL A 620 52.96 -25.22 -28.06
CA VAL A 620 53.18 -26.49 -27.34
C VAL A 620 54.51 -26.70 -26.61
N MET A 621 54.36 -26.97 -25.30
CA MET A 621 55.33 -27.54 -24.37
C MET A 621 56.17 -28.68 -24.97
N ILE A 622 57.45 -28.78 -24.57
CA ILE A 622 58.12 -30.05 -24.22
C ILE A 622 59.42 -29.76 -23.43
N VAL A 623 59.43 -30.30 -22.20
CA VAL A 623 60.48 -31.10 -21.54
C VAL A 623 61.93 -30.64 -21.63
N GLY A 624 62.54 -30.45 -20.45
CA GLY A 624 63.76 -31.20 -20.16
C GLY A 624 64.83 -30.53 -19.29
N ILE A 625 65.08 -31.19 -18.14
CA ILE A 625 66.39 -31.80 -17.83
C ILE A 625 67.41 -30.99 -16.99
N ILE A 626 67.56 -31.49 -15.75
CA ILE A 626 68.82 -31.85 -15.04
C ILE A 626 69.56 -30.77 -14.23
N ALA A 627 69.27 -30.82 -12.91
CA ALA A 627 70.12 -31.38 -11.85
C ALA A 627 71.00 -30.50 -10.97
N LEU A 628 71.02 -30.97 -9.71
CA LEU A 628 72.14 -31.19 -8.79
C LEU A 628 72.16 -30.39 -7.48
N SER A 629 72.09 -31.21 -6.42
CA SER A 629 72.88 -31.18 -5.18
C SER A 629 72.47 -30.15 -4.12
N SER A 630 71.91 -30.64 -3.00
CA SER A 630 72.62 -30.89 -1.72
C SER A 630 72.72 -29.60 -0.89
N THR A 631 72.40 -29.50 0.39
CA THR A 631 72.27 -30.46 1.49
C THR A 631 71.85 -29.65 2.74
N TRP A 632 71.22 -30.36 3.69
CA TRP A 632 71.31 -30.17 5.15
C TRP A 632 70.50 -29.02 5.80
N SER A 633 69.47 -29.31 6.63
CA SER A 633 69.49 -29.90 8.00
C SER A 633 69.43 -28.77 9.05
N THR A 634 68.69 -28.77 10.16
CA THR A 634 67.64 -29.63 10.75
C THR A 634 67.19 -28.96 12.07
N LEU A 635 65.94 -29.22 12.47
CA LEU A 635 65.43 -29.54 13.83
C LEU A 635 65.47 -28.42 14.89
N TYR A 636 64.41 -28.17 15.65
CA TYR A 636 63.45 -29.10 16.28
C TYR A 636 62.00 -28.66 16.15
#